data_AF-A0A7J5WMG7-F1
#
_entry.id   AF-A0A7J5WMG7-F1
#
_cell.length_a   1.000
_cell.length_b   1.000
_cell.length_c   1.000
_cell.angle_alpha   90.00
_cell.angle_beta   90.00
_cell.angle_gamma   90.00
#
_symmetry.space_group_name_H-M   'P 1'
#
loop_
_entity.id
_entity.type
_entity.pdbx_description
1 polymer ?
#
loop_
_entity_poly.entity_id
_entity_poly.type
_entity_poly.pdbx_seq_one_letter_code
_entity_poly.pdbx_strand_id
1 'polypeptide(L)'
;MAARTTGFALLSSASVQEAHDFALIAQVATLKSRIPIVHFFDGFRTSHEVNKLEILSDEQIKSMIPDELIIAHRNRGLNPENPFIRGTAQNPDVYFQGRETVNTFYNNMSGIVEDVMNDFYVMTGRKYELFQYSGAADADRVIIVMGSGGETVDETVQALNATGEKTGVLLVRLYRPFSLEHFIKALPKSVKSIAILDRTKESGAAGEPMYQDVLSTLVDALQQKKITALPALIGGRYGLSSKEFTPAMVKAVFDELKKDKPKNGFTIGINDDVTHLSLSYDPNYKLDESEWRQGLFFGLGSDGTVGANKNTIKIIGENTPLYGQGYFVYDSKKSGARTVSHLRFGPKPIRAPYLIDFIACHQFNFTEKVEMLEFASMGATFLLNSPYSKEEVWSKLTGQVQRIIIEKKIKFYVIDATTVARDTGMNGRINTIMQTCYFAISGVLPREEAIKQIKKAIEKTYYKKGPKVIEQNFLAVDATLANMYEVNYPITVSAADHALLTVSNKAPDFVKNVTAVMMADHGDQLPVSMMPIDGTYPSGTTQWEKRNVSDRVAIWEPDLCIQCGNCAYVCPHSVIRAKFYHKDNLNKAPEGFKTAPINARGFPETKYSLQVYLEDCTGCNLCVEVCPVSDPNNRNIKAINLGEKEPIVEEEK
;
A
#
# COMPACT_ATOMS: atom_id res chain seq x y z
N MET A 1 4.28 -2.60 -20.40
CA MET A 1 4.05 -2.01 -21.75
C MET A 1 5.31 -1.91 -22.60
N ALA A 2 6.48 -1.58 -22.05
CA ALA A 2 7.75 -1.50 -22.81
C ALA A 2 8.13 -2.78 -23.58
N ALA A 3 7.74 -3.96 -23.09
CA ALA A 3 8.02 -5.24 -23.74
C ALA A 3 6.97 -5.68 -24.79
N ARG A 4 5.97 -4.85 -25.14
CA ARG A 4 4.86 -5.25 -26.03
C ARG A 4 5.27 -5.63 -27.46
N THR A 5 6.46 -5.21 -27.89
CA THR A 5 7.01 -5.46 -29.23
C THR A 5 7.95 -6.66 -29.29
N THR A 6 8.22 -7.33 -28.17
CA THR A 6 9.19 -8.43 -28.07
C THR A 6 8.72 -9.72 -28.75
N GLY A 7 7.43 -9.84 -29.06
CA GLY A 7 6.81 -11.08 -29.54
C GLY A 7 6.35 -12.02 -28.42
N PHE A 8 6.40 -11.62 -27.15
CA PHE A 8 5.71 -12.33 -26.07
C PHE A 8 4.20 -12.12 -26.17
N ALA A 9 3.43 -13.15 -25.80
CA ALA A 9 2.04 -12.93 -25.43
C ALA A 9 1.96 -12.25 -24.06
N LEU A 10 0.94 -11.41 -23.85
CA LEU A 10 0.78 -10.62 -22.63
C LEU A 10 -0.59 -10.94 -22.03
N LEU A 11 -0.60 -11.59 -20.86
CA LEU A 11 -1.81 -12.04 -20.16
C LEU A 11 -1.92 -11.32 -18.80
N SER A 12 -2.99 -10.55 -18.60
CA SER A 12 -3.25 -9.73 -17.43
C SER A 12 -4.25 -10.36 -16.47
N SER A 13 -3.92 -10.42 -15.19
CA SER A 13 -4.87 -10.69 -14.10
C SER A 13 -5.27 -9.41 -13.39
N ALA A 14 -6.52 -9.31 -12.94
CA ALA A 14 -7.07 -8.15 -12.21
C ALA A 14 -7.15 -8.38 -10.69
N SER A 15 -7.17 -9.64 -10.24
CA SER A 15 -7.31 -9.99 -8.82
C SER A 15 -6.29 -11.05 -8.38
N VAL A 16 -6.20 -11.29 -7.06
CA VAL A 16 -5.34 -12.33 -6.48
C VAL A 16 -5.78 -13.73 -6.94
N GLN A 17 -7.09 -13.99 -7.03
CA GLN A 17 -7.62 -15.25 -7.58
C GLN A 17 -7.21 -15.45 -9.03
N GLU A 18 -7.34 -14.41 -9.86
CA GLU A 18 -6.94 -14.49 -11.26
C GLU A 18 -5.43 -14.59 -11.43
N ALA A 19 -4.63 -13.97 -10.55
CA ALA A 19 -3.18 -14.12 -10.58
C ALA A 19 -2.78 -15.58 -10.34
N HIS A 20 -3.49 -16.26 -9.44
CA HIS A 20 -3.31 -17.69 -9.21
C HIS A 20 -3.77 -18.54 -10.43
N ASP A 21 -4.97 -18.29 -10.94
CA ASP A 21 -5.54 -19.09 -12.02
C ASP A 21 -4.82 -18.89 -13.36
N PHE A 22 -4.43 -17.64 -13.67
CA PHE A 22 -3.77 -17.31 -14.93
C PHE A 22 -2.31 -17.76 -14.98
N ALA A 23 -1.69 -18.05 -13.84
CA ALA A 23 -0.38 -18.70 -13.82
C ALA A 23 -0.46 -20.10 -14.45
N LEU A 24 -1.49 -20.89 -14.11
CA LEU A 24 -1.72 -22.20 -14.73
C LEU A 24 -2.13 -22.07 -16.20
N ILE A 25 -3.11 -21.19 -16.50
CA ILE A 25 -3.55 -20.95 -17.89
C ILE A 25 -2.38 -20.53 -18.78
N ALA A 26 -1.52 -19.63 -18.31
CA ALA A 26 -0.33 -19.21 -19.06
C ALA A 26 0.64 -20.37 -19.30
N GLN A 27 0.87 -21.21 -18.29
CA GLN A 27 1.77 -22.35 -18.38
C GLN A 27 1.27 -23.41 -19.38
N VAL A 28 -0.03 -23.67 -19.40
CA VAL A 28 -0.64 -24.61 -20.36
C VAL A 28 -0.64 -24.00 -21.77
N ALA A 29 -1.04 -22.74 -21.90
CA ALA A 29 -1.11 -22.05 -23.18
C ALA A 29 0.26 -21.91 -23.85
N THR A 30 1.33 -21.60 -23.09
CA THR A 30 2.70 -21.50 -23.65
C THR A 30 3.21 -22.84 -24.18
N LEU A 31 2.84 -23.95 -23.53
CA LEU A 31 3.19 -25.30 -24.00
C LEU A 31 2.46 -25.66 -25.29
N LYS A 32 1.15 -25.35 -25.37
CA LYS A 32 0.32 -25.57 -26.57
C LYS A 32 0.77 -24.69 -27.75
N SER A 33 0.98 -23.39 -27.51
CA SER A 33 1.26 -22.40 -28.55
C SER A 33 2.73 -22.29 -28.95
N ARG A 34 3.65 -22.70 -28.07
CA ARG A 34 5.09 -22.46 -28.17
C ARG A 34 5.48 -20.98 -28.19
N ILE A 35 4.57 -20.08 -27.81
CA ILE A 35 4.82 -18.64 -27.65
C ILE A 35 5.01 -18.36 -26.15
N PRO A 36 6.13 -17.73 -25.74
CA PRO A 36 6.33 -17.37 -24.35
C PRO A 36 5.31 -16.29 -23.92
N ILE A 37 4.84 -16.40 -22.68
CA ILE A 37 3.81 -15.53 -22.11
C ILE A 37 4.40 -14.74 -20.95
N VAL A 38 4.24 -13.42 -20.97
CA VAL A 38 4.35 -12.60 -19.76
C VAL A 38 2.97 -12.57 -19.12
N HIS A 39 2.81 -13.37 -18.07
CA HIS A 39 1.70 -13.22 -17.14
C HIS A 39 2.03 -12.09 -16.16
N PHE A 40 1.13 -11.12 -16.03
CA PHE A 40 1.34 -9.97 -15.17
C PHE A 40 0.07 -9.56 -14.43
N PHE A 41 0.29 -8.84 -13.33
CA PHE A 41 -0.72 -8.25 -12.46
C PHE A 41 -0.10 -7.02 -11.79
N ASP A 42 -0.94 -6.18 -11.21
CA ASP A 42 -0.49 -4.88 -10.73
C ASP A 42 0.39 -4.98 -9.47
N GLY A 43 1.55 -4.34 -9.53
CA GLY A 43 2.51 -4.29 -8.43
C GLY A 43 1.92 -3.59 -7.20
N PHE A 44 2.14 -4.17 -6.02
CA PHE A 44 1.50 -3.85 -4.74
C PHE A 44 0.00 -4.10 -4.74
N ARG A 45 -0.76 -3.47 -5.63
CA ARG A 45 -2.22 -3.46 -5.64
C ARG A 45 -2.85 -4.85 -5.78
N THR A 46 -2.19 -5.75 -6.52
CA THR A 46 -2.52 -7.18 -6.56
C THR A 46 -1.43 -8.01 -5.88
N SER A 47 -0.14 -7.71 -6.14
CA SER A 47 0.96 -8.56 -5.66
C SER A 47 1.15 -8.60 -4.14
N HIS A 48 0.69 -7.59 -3.41
CA HIS A 48 0.77 -7.49 -1.94
C HIS A 48 -0.60 -7.44 -1.26
N GLU A 49 -1.67 -7.54 -2.05
CA GLU A 49 -3.01 -7.72 -1.51
C GLU A 49 -3.14 -9.17 -1.00
N VAL A 50 -3.61 -9.32 0.22
CA VAL A 50 -3.95 -10.61 0.81
C VAL A 50 -5.44 -10.81 0.60
N ASN A 51 -5.83 -11.88 -0.09
CA ASN A 51 -7.24 -12.20 -0.33
C ASN A 51 -7.48 -13.69 -0.06
N LYS A 52 -8.70 -14.04 0.35
CA LYS A 52 -9.12 -15.45 0.42
C LYS A 52 -9.39 -15.92 -1.01
N LEU A 53 -8.66 -16.95 -1.44
CA LEU A 53 -8.80 -17.53 -2.77
C LEU A 53 -9.12 -19.03 -2.68
N GLU A 54 -9.65 -19.55 -3.78
CA GLU A 54 -9.77 -20.97 -4.03
C GLU A 54 -8.49 -21.47 -4.69
N ILE A 55 -7.73 -22.29 -3.95
CA ILE A 55 -6.44 -22.83 -4.39
C ILE A 55 -6.68 -24.07 -5.26
N LEU A 56 -5.92 -24.18 -6.33
CA LEU A 56 -5.91 -25.35 -7.20
C LEU A 56 -5.16 -26.49 -6.51
N SER A 57 -5.75 -27.68 -6.52
CA SER A 57 -5.05 -28.89 -6.07
C SER A 57 -3.93 -29.30 -7.02
N ASP A 58 -2.95 -30.03 -6.51
CA ASP A 58 -1.88 -30.60 -7.33
C ASP A 58 -2.44 -31.52 -8.43
N GLU A 59 -3.53 -32.22 -8.16
CA GLU A 59 -4.23 -33.06 -9.14
C GLU A 59 -4.83 -32.23 -10.28
N GLN A 60 -5.47 -31.10 -9.98
CA GLN A 60 -6.00 -30.16 -10.99
C GLN A 60 -4.87 -29.55 -11.83
N ILE A 61 -3.75 -29.16 -11.20
CA ILE A 61 -2.60 -28.63 -11.92
C ILE A 61 -2.04 -29.67 -12.89
N LYS A 62 -1.87 -30.92 -12.44
CA LYS A 62 -1.36 -32.02 -13.26
C LYS A 62 -2.32 -32.37 -14.40
N SER A 63 -3.64 -32.41 -14.16
CA SER A 63 -4.61 -32.80 -15.19
C SER A 63 -4.67 -31.83 -16.36
N MET A 64 -4.35 -30.55 -16.15
CA MET A 64 -4.32 -29.54 -17.21
C MET A 64 -3.02 -29.51 -18.03
N ILE A 65 -1.96 -30.22 -17.63
CA ILE A 65 -0.66 -30.18 -18.30
C ILE A 65 -0.40 -31.53 -19.00
N PRO A 66 -0.63 -31.63 -20.33
CA PRO A 66 -0.40 -32.87 -21.06
C PRO A 66 1.10 -33.23 -21.15
N ASP A 67 1.45 -34.46 -20.79
CA ASP A 67 2.83 -34.98 -20.89
C ASP A 67 3.38 -34.91 -22.31
N GLU A 68 2.51 -35.08 -23.32
CA GLU A 68 2.88 -34.97 -24.73
C GLU A 68 3.51 -33.61 -25.09
N LEU A 69 3.00 -32.51 -24.51
CA LEU A 69 3.52 -31.16 -24.79
C LEU A 69 4.86 -30.94 -24.10
N ILE A 70 5.05 -31.50 -22.91
CA ILE A 70 6.34 -31.49 -22.19
C ILE A 70 7.38 -32.28 -22.98
N ILE A 71 7.05 -33.50 -23.41
CA ILE A 71 7.92 -34.35 -24.22
C ILE A 71 8.27 -33.65 -25.52
N ALA A 72 7.27 -33.07 -26.21
CA ALA A 72 7.50 -32.31 -27.44
C ALA A 72 8.43 -31.11 -27.21
N HIS A 73 8.32 -30.40 -26.07
CA HIS A 73 9.25 -29.34 -25.70
C HIS A 73 10.66 -29.87 -25.49
N ARG A 74 10.83 -30.96 -24.73
CA ARG A 74 12.14 -31.59 -24.47
C ARG A 74 12.81 -32.07 -25.76
N ASN A 75 12.05 -32.62 -26.70
CA ASN A 75 12.55 -33.08 -28.00
C ASN A 75 13.09 -31.94 -28.89
N ARG A 76 12.79 -30.68 -28.57
CA ARG A 76 13.35 -29.48 -29.22
C ARG A 76 14.49 -28.83 -28.43
N GLY A 77 14.92 -29.45 -27.34
CA GLY A 77 16.08 -29.04 -26.56
C GLY A 77 17.39 -29.35 -27.31
N LEU A 78 18.44 -28.60 -27.03
CA LEU A 78 19.77 -28.91 -27.55
C LEU A 78 20.28 -30.19 -26.88
N ASN A 79 20.64 -31.19 -27.68
CA ASN A 79 21.17 -32.46 -27.21
C ASN A 79 22.28 -32.94 -28.18
N PRO A 80 23.50 -33.27 -27.70
CA PRO A 80 24.57 -33.78 -28.57
C PRO A 80 24.23 -35.10 -29.27
N GLU A 81 23.32 -35.91 -28.74
CA GLU A 81 22.85 -37.15 -29.38
C GLU A 81 21.87 -36.90 -30.54
N ASN A 82 21.25 -35.72 -30.61
CA ASN A 82 20.39 -35.28 -31.71
C ASN A 82 20.69 -33.82 -32.07
N PRO A 83 21.85 -33.54 -32.70
CA PRO A 83 22.38 -32.18 -32.80
C PRO A 83 21.69 -31.37 -33.92
N PHE A 84 21.47 -30.09 -33.64
CA PHE A 84 21.08 -29.07 -34.61
C PHE A 84 21.59 -27.70 -34.16
N ILE A 85 21.60 -26.72 -35.08
CA ILE A 85 22.02 -25.34 -34.80
C ILE A 85 20.81 -24.40 -34.70
N ARG A 86 20.93 -23.34 -33.90
CA ARG A 86 19.92 -22.27 -33.76
C ARG A 86 20.62 -20.92 -33.55
N GLY A 87 19.98 -19.83 -33.98
CA GLY A 87 20.58 -18.49 -33.88
C GLY A 87 21.66 -18.23 -34.93
N THR A 88 21.45 -18.73 -36.16
CA THR A 88 22.33 -18.47 -37.31
C THR A 88 22.32 -16.99 -37.69
N ALA A 89 23.42 -16.50 -38.26
CA ALA A 89 23.43 -15.22 -38.98
C ALA A 89 22.76 -15.39 -40.35
N GLN A 90 21.84 -14.47 -40.71
CA GLN A 90 21.09 -14.52 -41.97
C GLN A 90 21.22 -13.17 -42.69
N ASN A 91 21.40 -13.24 -44.01
CA ASN A 91 21.42 -12.08 -44.89
C ASN A 91 19.99 -11.60 -45.21
N PRO A 92 19.84 -10.41 -45.84
CA PRO A 92 18.53 -9.88 -46.22
C PRO A 92 17.75 -10.76 -47.22
N ASP A 93 18.43 -11.65 -47.94
CA ASP A 93 17.85 -12.59 -48.90
C ASP A 93 16.90 -13.61 -48.27
N VAL A 94 17.07 -13.94 -46.98
CA VAL A 94 16.24 -14.94 -46.27
C VAL A 94 15.73 -14.48 -44.90
N TYR A 95 16.31 -13.44 -44.30
CA TYR A 95 15.93 -13.02 -42.93
C TYR A 95 14.46 -12.64 -42.82
N PHE A 96 13.92 -11.90 -43.79
CA PHE A 96 12.52 -11.46 -43.73
C PHE A 96 11.57 -12.66 -43.84
N GLN A 97 11.79 -13.55 -44.80
CA GLN A 97 11.01 -14.78 -44.95
C GLN A 97 11.08 -15.63 -43.67
N GLY A 98 12.29 -15.78 -43.10
CA GLY A 98 12.53 -16.45 -41.82
C GLY A 98 11.70 -15.86 -40.69
N ARG A 99 11.61 -14.52 -40.60
CA ARG A 99 10.85 -13.81 -39.58
C ARG A 99 9.35 -14.02 -39.67
N GLU A 100 8.81 -14.18 -40.88
CA GLU A 100 7.38 -14.40 -41.15
C GLU A 100 6.95 -15.87 -40.99
N THR A 101 7.89 -16.83 -40.95
CA THR A 101 7.56 -18.27 -40.78
C THR A 101 6.79 -18.58 -39.50
N VAL A 102 6.87 -17.71 -38.49
CA VAL A 102 6.24 -17.93 -37.18
C VAL A 102 4.80 -17.43 -37.09
N ASN A 103 4.26 -16.78 -38.13
CA ASN A 103 2.95 -16.13 -38.09
C ASN A 103 1.81 -17.07 -37.68
N THR A 104 1.83 -18.33 -38.14
CA THR A 104 0.80 -19.32 -37.76
C THR A 104 0.75 -19.57 -36.25
N PHE A 105 1.87 -19.52 -35.54
CA PHE A 105 1.89 -19.65 -34.08
C PHE A 105 1.17 -18.49 -33.39
N TYR A 106 1.38 -17.26 -33.88
CA TYR A 106 0.74 -16.06 -33.34
C TYR A 106 -0.75 -15.98 -33.72
N ASN A 107 -1.12 -16.32 -34.95
CA ASN A 107 -2.51 -16.33 -35.42
C ASN A 107 -3.37 -17.31 -34.61
N ASN A 108 -2.81 -18.46 -34.21
CA ASN A 108 -3.52 -19.47 -33.43
C ASN A 108 -3.52 -19.20 -31.93
N MET A 109 -2.67 -18.30 -31.43
CA MET A 109 -2.45 -18.10 -29.99
C MET A 109 -3.73 -17.70 -29.24
N SER A 110 -4.53 -16.78 -29.80
CA SER A 110 -5.77 -16.34 -29.15
C SER A 110 -6.77 -17.48 -28.98
N GLY A 111 -6.96 -18.32 -30.01
CA GLY A 111 -7.83 -19.50 -29.92
C GLY A 111 -7.31 -20.53 -28.92
N ILE A 112 -5.99 -20.75 -28.88
CA ILE A 112 -5.37 -21.65 -27.88
C ILE A 112 -5.63 -21.16 -26.45
N VAL A 113 -5.50 -19.85 -26.19
CA VAL A 113 -5.79 -19.30 -24.86
C VAL A 113 -7.28 -19.42 -24.52
N GLU A 114 -8.18 -19.17 -25.47
CA GLU A 114 -9.63 -19.36 -25.29
C GLU A 114 -9.95 -20.82 -24.93
N ASP A 115 -9.40 -21.79 -25.66
CA ASP A 115 -9.55 -23.22 -25.38
C ASP A 115 -9.04 -23.59 -23.98
N VAL A 116 -7.86 -23.09 -23.58
CA VAL A 116 -7.32 -23.35 -22.24
C VAL A 116 -8.18 -22.71 -21.15
N MET A 117 -8.73 -21.51 -21.38
CA MET A 117 -9.68 -20.89 -20.45
C MET A 117 -10.99 -21.70 -20.33
N ASN A 118 -11.45 -22.30 -21.43
CA ASN A 118 -12.60 -23.19 -21.43
C ASN A 118 -12.32 -24.51 -20.68
N ASP A 119 -11.16 -25.13 -20.93
CA ASP A 119 -10.69 -26.32 -20.17
C ASP A 119 -10.62 -26.01 -18.67
N PHE A 120 -10.10 -24.83 -18.32
CA PHE A 120 -10.03 -24.34 -16.94
C PHE A 120 -11.42 -24.18 -16.31
N TYR A 121 -12.38 -23.64 -17.07
CA TYR A 121 -13.77 -23.51 -16.62
C TYR A 121 -14.41 -24.87 -16.36
N VAL A 122 -14.21 -25.86 -17.24
CA VAL A 122 -14.72 -27.22 -17.02
C VAL A 122 -14.16 -27.84 -15.74
N MET A 123 -12.88 -27.59 -15.45
CA MET A 123 -12.21 -28.13 -14.26
C MET A 123 -12.61 -27.43 -12.96
N THR A 124 -12.86 -26.12 -12.98
CA THR A 124 -12.95 -25.29 -11.76
C THR A 124 -14.28 -24.58 -11.57
N GLY A 125 -15.11 -24.49 -12.61
CA GLY A 125 -16.30 -23.64 -12.63
C GLY A 125 -16.02 -22.13 -12.77
N ARG A 126 -14.76 -21.69 -12.86
CA ARG A 126 -14.40 -20.27 -13.03
C ARG A 126 -14.16 -19.95 -14.49
N LYS A 127 -15.02 -19.11 -15.07
CA LYS A 127 -15.01 -18.77 -16.50
C LYS A 127 -14.20 -17.51 -16.76
N TYR A 128 -13.35 -17.57 -17.80
CA TYR A 128 -12.57 -16.45 -18.28
C TYR A 128 -12.71 -16.31 -19.80
N GLU A 129 -12.53 -15.10 -20.31
CA GLU A 129 -12.57 -14.77 -21.73
C GLU A 129 -11.39 -13.82 -22.03
N LEU A 130 -10.91 -13.80 -23.28
CA LEU A 130 -9.77 -12.95 -23.68
C LEU A 130 -10.06 -11.46 -23.46
N PHE A 131 -11.31 -11.08 -23.73
CA PHE A 131 -11.90 -9.79 -23.45
C PHE A 131 -13.22 -10.07 -22.74
N GLN A 132 -13.35 -9.66 -21.49
CA GLN A 132 -14.47 -10.02 -20.64
C GLN A 132 -15.37 -8.81 -20.40
N TYR A 133 -16.61 -8.89 -20.86
CA TYR A 133 -17.60 -7.83 -20.65
C TYR A 133 -18.41 -8.03 -19.37
N SER A 134 -18.67 -6.95 -18.64
CA SER A 134 -19.63 -6.90 -17.53
C SER A 134 -20.39 -5.57 -17.58
N GLY A 135 -21.69 -5.58 -17.25
CA GLY A 135 -22.55 -4.40 -17.25
C GLY A 135 -23.88 -4.61 -17.98
N ALA A 136 -24.53 -3.50 -18.34
CA ALA A 136 -25.84 -3.55 -19.00
C ALA A 136 -25.73 -4.19 -20.39
N ALA A 137 -26.66 -5.08 -20.76
CA ALA A 137 -26.66 -5.70 -22.09
C ALA A 137 -26.87 -4.68 -23.22
N ASP A 138 -27.52 -3.56 -22.92
CA ASP A 138 -27.78 -2.43 -23.81
C ASP A 138 -26.94 -1.18 -23.44
N ALA A 139 -25.74 -1.40 -22.87
CA ALA A 139 -24.84 -0.30 -22.51
C ALA A 139 -24.56 0.64 -23.69
N ASP A 140 -24.63 1.94 -23.44
CA ASP A 140 -24.27 2.98 -24.42
C ASP A 140 -22.89 3.59 -24.14
N ARG A 141 -22.37 3.42 -22.92
CA ARG A 141 -21.07 3.89 -22.45
C ARG A 141 -20.25 2.73 -21.88
N VAL A 142 -19.03 2.53 -22.36
CA VAL A 142 -18.14 1.46 -21.88
C VAL A 142 -16.77 1.98 -21.50
N ILE A 143 -16.20 1.45 -20.41
CA ILE A 143 -14.78 1.61 -20.08
C ILE A 143 -14.02 0.34 -20.49
N ILE A 144 -12.92 0.50 -21.22
CA ILE A 144 -11.98 -0.59 -21.53
C ILE A 144 -10.75 -0.39 -20.65
N VAL A 145 -10.41 -1.43 -19.87
CA VAL A 145 -9.36 -1.36 -18.85
C VAL A 145 -8.68 -2.73 -18.69
N MET A 146 -7.48 -2.72 -18.11
CA MET A 146 -6.67 -3.91 -17.87
C MET A 146 -6.11 -3.87 -16.45
N GLY A 147 -5.86 -5.03 -15.84
CA GLY A 147 -5.35 -5.14 -14.46
C GLY A 147 -6.40 -4.80 -13.41
N SER A 148 -5.96 -4.47 -12.19
CA SER A 148 -6.83 -4.38 -11.01
C SER A 148 -7.84 -3.23 -11.10
N GLY A 149 -7.59 -2.21 -11.93
CA GLY A 149 -8.55 -1.15 -12.19
C GLY A 149 -9.87 -1.67 -12.76
N GLY A 150 -9.86 -2.84 -13.42
CA GLY A 150 -11.06 -3.51 -13.92
C GLY A 150 -12.04 -3.92 -12.82
N GLU A 151 -11.56 -4.34 -11.66
CA GLU A 151 -12.42 -4.73 -10.53
C GLU A 151 -13.18 -3.50 -9.99
N THR A 152 -12.48 -2.38 -9.77
CA THR A 152 -13.12 -1.11 -9.34
C THR A 152 -14.17 -0.63 -10.36
N VAL A 153 -13.86 -0.76 -11.65
CA VAL A 153 -14.80 -0.34 -12.70
C VAL A 153 -16.03 -1.24 -12.72
N ASP A 154 -15.87 -2.56 -12.61
CA ASP A 154 -16.99 -3.51 -12.54
C ASP A 154 -17.92 -3.21 -11.34
N GLU A 155 -17.37 -3.05 -10.13
CA GLU A 155 -18.16 -2.69 -8.94
C GLU A 155 -18.92 -1.36 -9.14
N THR A 156 -18.27 -0.37 -9.74
CA THR A 156 -18.91 0.94 -10.01
C THR A 156 -19.99 0.83 -11.08
N VAL A 157 -19.76 0.07 -12.15
CA VAL A 157 -20.74 -0.19 -13.22
C VAL A 157 -21.99 -0.84 -12.65
N GLN A 158 -21.83 -1.83 -11.76
CA GLN A 158 -22.97 -2.48 -11.11
C GLN A 158 -23.81 -1.49 -10.30
N ALA A 159 -23.16 -0.63 -9.50
CA ALA A 159 -23.85 0.39 -8.72
C ALA A 159 -24.55 1.45 -9.59
N LEU A 160 -23.90 1.93 -10.65
CA LEU A 160 -24.49 2.90 -11.58
C LEU A 160 -25.70 2.29 -12.31
N ASN A 161 -25.58 1.07 -12.81
CA ASN A 161 -26.67 0.38 -13.51
C ASN A 161 -27.86 0.07 -12.58
N ALA A 162 -27.62 -0.18 -11.28
CA ALA A 162 -28.69 -0.30 -10.29
C ALA A 162 -29.52 0.99 -10.15
N THR A 163 -28.94 2.15 -10.50
CA THR A 163 -29.64 3.45 -10.56
C THR A 163 -30.20 3.80 -11.95
N GLY A 164 -30.13 2.87 -12.91
CA GLY A 164 -30.70 3.02 -14.25
C GLY A 164 -29.74 3.53 -15.34
N GLU A 165 -28.44 3.65 -15.03
CA GLU A 165 -27.43 3.94 -16.05
C GLU A 165 -27.24 2.75 -17.02
N LYS A 166 -26.68 3.03 -18.20
CA LYS A 166 -26.40 2.04 -19.25
C LYS A 166 -24.90 1.90 -19.46
N THR A 167 -24.20 1.49 -18.41
CA THR A 167 -22.74 1.43 -18.39
C THR A 167 -22.23 0.00 -18.47
N GLY A 168 -21.03 -0.16 -19.00
CA GLY A 168 -20.33 -1.43 -19.05
C GLY A 168 -18.83 -1.29 -18.91
N VAL A 169 -18.18 -2.41 -18.64
CA VAL A 169 -16.73 -2.54 -18.60
C VAL A 169 -16.29 -3.71 -19.47
N LEU A 170 -15.22 -3.51 -20.23
CA LEU A 170 -14.53 -4.56 -20.97
C LEU A 170 -13.13 -4.73 -20.39
N LEU A 171 -12.92 -5.83 -19.67
CA LEU A 171 -11.64 -6.17 -19.07
C LEU A 171 -10.79 -6.92 -20.10
N VAL A 172 -9.63 -6.36 -20.43
CA VAL A 172 -8.65 -6.98 -21.33
C VAL A 172 -7.82 -7.99 -20.54
N ARG A 173 -7.95 -9.29 -20.87
CA ARG A 173 -7.14 -10.36 -20.27
C ARG A 173 -5.94 -10.67 -21.15
N LEU A 174 -6.17 -11.05 -22.40
CA LEU A 174 -5.09 -11.29 -23.35
C LEU A 174 -4.84 -10.02 -24.17
N TYR A 175 -3.85 -9.24 -23.77
CA TYR A 175 -3.49 -7.99 -24.46
C TYR A 175 -2.64 -8.23 -25.72
N ARG A 176 -1.84 -9.30 -25.73
CA ARG A 176 -1.09 -9.73 -26.91
C ARG A 176 -1.15 -11.25 -27.07
N PRO A 177 -1.42 -11.77 -28.29
CA PRO A 177 -1.90 -11.05 -29.48
C PRO A 177 -3.28 -10.41 -29.24
N PHE A 178 -3.51 -9.21 -29.79
CA PHE A 178 -4.78 -8.49 -29.63
C PHE A 178 -5.77 -8.99 -30.68
N SER A 179 -6.76 -9.80 -30.27
CA SER A 179 -7.66 -10.46 -31.21
C SER A 179 -8.88 -9.61 -31.56
N LEU A 180 -8.96 -9.15 -32.81
CA LEU A 180 -10.09 -8.39 -33.34
C LEU A 180 -11.42 -9.13 -33.17
N GLU A 181 -11.48 -10.43 -33.51
CA GLU A 181 -12.72 -11.20 -33.45
C GLU A 181 -13.28 -11.28 -32.03
N HIS A 182 -12.43 -11.62 -31.07
CA HIS A 182 -12.85 -11.75 -29.67
C HIS A 182 -13.20 -10.38 -29.06
N PHE A 183 -12.47 -9.33 -29.45
CA PHE A 183 -12.75 -7.96 -29.00
C PHE A 183 -14.13 -7.49 -29.47
N ILE A 184 -14.43 -7.61 -30.77
CA ILE A 184 -15.72 -7.18 -31.34
C ILE A 184 -16.87 -8.05 -30.83
N LYS A 185 -16.65 -9.36 -30.63
CA LYS A 185 -17.66 -10.27 -30.07
C LYS A 185 -18.05 -9.89 -28.63
N ALA A 186 -17.10 -9.42 -27.83
CA ALA A 186 -17.35 -9.07 -26.43
C ALA A 186 -18.03 -7.71 -26.24
N LEU A 187 -17.92 -6.80 -27.22
CA LEU A 187 -18.47 -5.45 -27.12
C LEU A 187 -19.98 -5.41 -27.47
N PRO A 188 -20.86 -4.85 -26.62
CA PRO A 188 -22.27 -4.69 -26.98
C PRO A 188 -22.46 -3.80 -28.22
N LYS A 189 -23.43 -4.16 -29.06
CA LYS A 189 -23.74 -3.41 -30.30
C LYS A 189 -24.33 -2.02 -30.04
N SER A 190 -24.85 -1.78 -28.84
CA SER A 190 -25.48 -0.52 -28.42
C SER A 190 -24.49 0.57 -28.03
N VAL A 191 -23.20 0.24 -27.93
CA VAL A 191 -22.16 1.15 -27.44
C VAL A 191 -22.02 2.36 -28.37
N LYS A 192 -22.08 3.56 -27.80
CA LYS A 192 -21.95 4.84 -28.48
C LYS A 192 -20.68 5.58 -28.11
N SER A 193 -20.17 5.38 -26.90
CA SER A 193 -18.92 5.99 -26.45
C SER A 193 -18.09 5.06 -25.56
N ILE A 194 -16.78 5.16 -25.70
CA ILE A 194 -15.81 4.31 -25.01
C ILE A 194 -14.69 5.17 -24.42
N ALA A 195 -14.38 4.93 -23.15
CA ALA A 195 -13.15 5.41 -22.54
C ALA A 195 -12.13 4.26 -22.40
N ILE A 196 -10.91 4.46 -22.86
CA ILE A 196 -9.83 3.49 -22.77
C ILE A 196 -8.83 3.97 -21.72
N LEU A 197 -8.61 3.15 -20.68
CA LEU A 197 -7.79 3.52 -19.52
C LEU A 197 -6.45 2.80 -19.51
N ASP A 198 -5.38 3.55 -19.74
CA ASP A 198 -4.01 3.05 -19.76
C ASP A 198 -3.29 3.34 -18.44
N ARG A 199 -2.72 2.30 -17.81
CA ARG A 199 -1.87 2.41 -16.61
C ARG A 199 -0.40 2.63 -16.98
N THR A 200 -0.14 3.56 -17.90
CA THR A 200 1.20 3.91 -18.41
C THR A 200 1.20 5.33 -18.97
N LYS A 201 2.38 5.87 -19.29
CA LYS A 201 2.53 7.12 -20.04
C LYS A 201 3.62 6.96 -21.09
N GLU A 202 3.28 7.19 -22.37
CA GLU A 202 4.25 7.26 -23.48
C GLU A 202 4.37 8.72 -23.94
N SER A 203 5.39 9.43 -23.46
CA SER A 203 5.58 10.85 -23.75
C SER A 203 5.81 11.11 -25.24
N GLY A 204 4.97 11.95 -25.84
CA GLY A 204 5.03 12.30 -27.27
C GLY A 204 4.30 11.34 -28.21
N ALA A 205 3.72 10.25 -27.69
CA ALA A 205 2.91 9.36 -28.50
C ALA A 205 1.55 9.99 -28.85
N ALA A 206 0.94 9.54 -29.96
CA ALA A 206 -0.41 9.97 -30.37
C ALA A 206 -1.53 9.53 -29.40
N GLY A 207 -1.20 8.62 -28.50
CA GLY A 207 -2.05 8.13 -27.40
C GLY A 207 -1.33 6.98 -26.69
N GLU A 208 -1.89 6.46 -25.62
CA GLU A 208 -1.30 5.32 -24.91
C GLU A 208 -1.50 3.98 -25.67
N PRO A 209 -0.73 2.91 -25.34
CA PRO A 209 -0.72 1.68 -26.12
C PRO A 209 -2.08 1.02 -26.31
N MET A 210 -2.87 0.86 -25.24
CA MET A 210 -4.18 0.20 -25.37
C MET A 210 -5.19 1.09 -26.10
N TYR A 211 -5.16 2.41 -25.87
CA TYR A 211 -5.93 3.36 -26.67
C TYR A 211 -5.66 3.20 -28.18
N GLN A 212 -4.39 3.14 -28.58
CA GLN A 212 -4.02 2.98 -30.00
C GLN A 212 -4.47 1.62 -30.55
N ASP A 213 -4.32 0.52 -29.80
CA ASP A 213 -4.74 -0.81 -30.24
C ASP A 213 -6.25 -0.90 -30.42
N VAL A 214 -7.03 -0.35 -29.48
CA VAL A 214 -8.50 -0.30 -29.55
C VAL A 214 -8.93 0.54 -30.74
N LEU A 215 -8.34 1.72 -30.92
CA LEU A 215 -8.63 2.58 -32.07
C LEU A 215 -8.38 1.84 -33.39
N SER A 216 -7.19 1.25 -33.54
CA SER A 216 -6.83 0.48 -34.74
C SER A 216 -7.77 -0.70 -34.97
N THR A 217 -8.14 -1.43 -33.92
CA THR A 217 -9.04 -2.59 -34.00
C THR A 217 -10.45 -2.19 -34.42
N LEU A 218 -10.97 -1.09 -33.90
CA LEU A 218 -12.30 -0.59 -34.27
C LEU A 218 -12.33 -0.06 -35.70
N VAL A 219 -11.27 0.62 -36.15
CA VAL A 219 -11.13 1.08 -37.54
C VAL A 219 -11.06 -0.11 -38.50
N ASP A 220 -10.27 -1.14 -38.18
CA ASP A 220 -10.20 -2.36 -38.97
C ASP A 220 -11.56 -3.09 -39.00
N ALA A 221 -12.24 -3.20 -37.86
CA ALA A 221 -13.58 -3.78 -37.79
C ALA A 221 -14.61 -3.01 -38.64
N LEU A 222 -14.52 -1.68 -38.72
CA LEU A 222 -15.35 -0.87 -39.60
C LEU A 222 -15.04 -1.15 -41.08
N GLN A 223 -13.77 -1.21 -41.45
CA GLN A 223 -13.34 -1.52 -42.83
C GLN A 223 -13.80 -2.93 -43.24
N GLN A 224 -13.78 -3.89 -42.32
CA GLN A 224 -14.29 -5.25 -42.50
C GLN A 224 -15.83 -5.35 -42.38
N LYS A 225 -16.54 -4.23 -42.17
CA LYS A 225 -18.01 -4.15 -42.01
C LYS A 225 -18.56 -5.00 -40.85
N LYS A 226 -17.75 -5.24 -39.81
CA LYS A 226 -18.17 -5.93 -38.58
C LYS A 226 -18.89 -5.00 -37.61
N ILE A 227 -18.63 -3.70 -37.72
CA ILE A 227 -19.39 -2.63 -37.07
C ILE A 227 -19.85 -1.64 -38.14
N THR A 228 -20.90 -0.88 -37.85
CA THR A 228 -21.51 0.07 -38.80
C THR A 228 -20.99 1.50 -38.65
N ALA A 229 -20.52 1.85 -37.46
CA ALA A 229 -19.97 3.16 -37.13
C ALA A 229 -18.93 3.04 -36.01
N LEU A 230 -18.02 4.01 -35.92
CA LEU A 230 -17.12 4.12 -34.77
C LEU A 230 -17.86 4.78 -33.60
N PRO A 231 -17.76 4.23 -32.38
CA PRO A 231 -18.17 4.94 -31.18
C PRO A 231 -17.24 6.14 -30.93
N ALA A 232 -17.70 7.12 -30.16
CA ALA A 232 -16.84 8.20 -29.68
C ALA A 232 -15.76 7.61 -28.74
N LEU A 233 -14.49 7.92 -28.98
CA LEU A 233 -13.37 7.35 -28.24
C LEU A 233 -12.62 8.43 -27.47
N ILE A 234 -12.38 8.18 -26.19
CA ILE A 234 -11.42 8.94 -25.38
C ILE A 234 -10.41 8.00 -24.73
N GLY A 235 -9.15 8.43 -24.66
CA GLY A 235 -8.07 7.78 -23.91
C GLY A 235 -7.80 8.53 -22.62
N GLY A 236 -7.51 7.80 -21.55
CA GLY A 236 -7.19 8.34 -20.24
C GLY A 236 -6.08 7.58 -19.54
N ARG A 237 -5.31 8.28 -18.71
CA ARG A 237 -4.27 7.70 -17.87
C ARG A 237 -4.70 7.65 -16.41
N TYR A 238 -4.41 6.55 -15.73
CA TYR A 238 -4.71 6.38 -14.31
C TYR A 238 -3.61 5.57 -13.59
N GLY A 239 -3.62 5.61 -12.26
CA GLY A 239 -2.95 4.60 -11.44
C GLY A 239 -1.43 4.47 -11.56
N LEU A 240 -0.74 5.48 -12.13
CA LEU A 240 0.72 5.47 -12.27
C LEU A 240 1.38 5.40 -10.89
N SER A 241 2.38 4.52 -10.73
CA SER A 241 3.08 4.28 -9.46
C SER A 241 2.12 4.02 -8.28
N SER A 242 1.06 3.24 -8.52
CA SER A 242 0.05 2.91 -7.51
C SER A 242 -0.75 4.10 -6.98
N LYS A 243 -0.86 5.19 -7.75
CA LYS A 243 -1.88 6.22 -7.49
C LYS A 243 -3.26 5.56 -7.36
N GLU A 244 -4.06 6.02 -6.40
CA GLU A 244 -5.39 5.47 -6.16
C GLU A 244 -6.28 5.58 -7.39
N PHE A 245 -7.21 4.62 -7.51
CA PHE A 245 -8.23 4.59 -8.53
C PHE A 245 -9.53 4.10 -7.92
N THR A 246 -10.36 5.05 -7.51
CA THR A 246 -11.55 4.82 -6.68
C THR A 246 -12.84 4.81 -7.52
N PRO A 247 -13.97 4.33 -6.97
CA PRO A 247 -15.26 4.42 -7.63
C PRO A 247 -15.67 5.85 -8.05
N ALA A 248 -15.31 6.86 -7.25
CA ALA A 248 -15.51 8.26 -7.59
C ALA A 248 -14.80 8.67 -8.89
N MET A 249 -13.56 8.20 -9.05
CA MET A 249 -12.76 8.43 -10.25
C MET A 249 -13.35 7.71 -11.46
N VAL A 250 -13.83 6.46 -11.30
CA VAL A 250 -14.52 5.72 -12.35
C VAL A 250 -15.80 6.45 -12.80
N LYS A 251 -16.62 6.90 -11.83
CA LYS A 251 -17.83 7.66 -12.12
C LYS A 251 -17.52 8.92 -12.92
N ALA A 252 -16.45 9.64 -12.57
CA ALA A 252 -16.04 10.84 -13.32
C ALA A 252 -15.66 10.53 -14.78
N VAL A 253 -15.06 9.36 -15.07
CA VAL A 253 -14.81 8.91 -16.44
C VAL A 253 -16.12 8.65 -17.19
N PHE A 254 -17.10 8.00 -16.57
CA PHE A 254 -18.43 7.81 -17.18
C PHE A 254 -19.17 9.13 -17.39
N ASP A 255 -19.06 10.08 -16.45
CA ASP A 255 -19.66 11.41 -16.59
C ASP A 255 -18.97 12.23 -17.69
N GLU A 256 -17.66 12.05 -17.90
CA GLU A 256 -16.96 12.62 -19.05
C GLU A 256 -17.53 12.10 -20.38
N LEU A 257 -17.80 10.79 -20.47
CA LEU A 257 -18.41 10.15 -21.65
C LEU A 257 -19.83 10.64 -21.96
N LYS A 258 -20.51 11.33 -21.02
CA LYS A 258 -21.83 11.93 -21.25
C LYS A 258 -21.76 13.31 -21.89
N LYS A 259 -20.60 13.96 -21.90
CA LYS A 259 -20.45 15.32 -22.43
C LYS A 259 -20.49 15.30 -23.96
N ASP A 260 -21.00 16.39 -24.55
CA ASP A 260 -21.00 16.57 -26.01
C ASP A 260 -19.59 16.60 -26.61
N LYS A 261 -18.62 17.10 -25.82
CA LYS A 261 -17.20 17.19 -26.17
C LYS A 261 -16.36 16.59 -25.05
N PRO A 262 -16.26 15.26 -24.97
CA PRO A 262 -15.49 14.61 -23.92
C PRO A 262 -14.00 14.88 -24.10
N LYS A 263 -13.29 15.09 -23.00
CA LYS A 263 -11.85 15.33 -22.97
C LYS A 263 -11.10 14.06 -23.34
N ASN A 264 -10.40 14.07 -24.47
CA ASN A 264 -9.48 13.01 -24.86
C ASN A 264 -8.07 13.27 -24.27
N GLY A 265 -7.30 12.20 -24.02
CA GLY A 265 -5.94 12.27 -23.48
C GLY A 265 -5.89 12.69 -22.00
N PHE A 266 -6.96 12.45 -21.25
CA PHE A 266 -7.14 12.95 -19.89
C PHE A 266 -6.28 12.20 -18.84
N THR A 267 -6.23 12.74 -17.64
CA THR A 267 -5.73 12.04 -16.42
C THR A 267 -6.82 11.98 -15.36
N ILE A 268 -6.78 10.98 -14.48
CA ILE A 268 -7.68 10.89 -13.33
C ILE A 268 -6.88 10.52 -12.08
N GLY A 269 -7.25 11.10 -10.93
CA GLY A 269 -6.57 10.90 -9.64
C GLY A 269 -5.43 11.90 -9.34
N ILE A 270 -5.30 12.98 -10.11
CA ILE A 270 -4.34 14.08 -9.86
C ILE A 270 -5.00 15.43 -10.13
N ASN A 271 -4.41 16.51 -9.61
CA ASN A 271 -4.72 17.88 -10.03
C ASN A 271 -3.67 18.38 -11.04
N ASP A 272 -4.02 18.37 -12.32
CA ASP A 272 -3.19 18.91 -13.40
C ASP A 272 -3.62 20.34 -13.71
N ASP A 273 -3.02 21.28 -12.99
CA ASP A 273 -3.20 22.73 -13.16
C ASP A 273 -2.27 23.35 -14.20
N VAL A 274 -1.45 22.54 -14.89
CA VAL A 274 -0.50 22.99 -15.91
C VAL A 274 -1.03 22.72 -17.31
N THR A 275 -1.41 21.47 -17.61
CA THR A 275 -1.96 21.08 -18.91
C THR A 275 -3.46 20.88 -18.90
N HIS A 276 -4.10 20.99 -17.73
CA HIS A 276 -5.55 20.88 -17.56
C HIS A 276 -6.13 19.59 -18.13
N LEU A 277 -5.36 18.49 -18.11
CA LEU A 277 -5.81 17.18 -18.59
C LEU A 277 -6.59 16.41 -17.52
N SER A 278 -6.47 16.76 -16.24
CA SER A 278 -7.17 16.06 -15.18
C SER A 278 -8.69 16.23 -15.29
N LEU A 279 -9.43 15.16 -14.96
CA LEU A 279 -10.86 15.19 -14.73
C LEU A 279 -11.15 15.51 -13.26
N SER A 280 -12.11 16.40 -13.03
CA SER A 280 -12.67 16.63 -11.70
C SER A 280 -13.58 15.46 -11.30
N TYR A 281 -13.57 15.10 -10.03
CA TYR A 281 -14.43 14.07 -9.46
C TYR A 281 -14.89 14.47 -8.06
N ASP A 282 -16.03 13.94 -7.62
CA ASP A 282 -16.52 14.13 -6.24
C ASP A 282 -15.89 13.07 -5.33
N PRO A 283 -14.95 13.44 -4.43
CA PRO A 283 -14.29 12.49 -3.55
C PRO A 283 -15.24 11.84 -2.53
N ASN A 284 -16.45 12.38 -2.34
CA ASN A 284 -17.45 11.82 -1.42
C ASN A 284 -18.30 10.72 -2.04
N TYR A 285 -18.22 10.51 -3.36
CA TYR A 285 -18.92 9.40 -4.00
C TYR A 285 -18.30 8.06 -3.55
N LYS A 286 -19.08 7.27 -2.83
CA LYS A 286 -18.72 5.93 -2.34
C LYS A 286 -19.77 4.93 -2.77
N LEU A 287 -19.36 3.68 -2.96
CA LEU A 287 -20.28 2.57 -3.20
C LEU A 287 -20.97 2.17 -1.89
N ASP A 288 -22.05 1.39 -1.99
CA ASP A 288 -22.65 0.76 -0.82
C ASP A 288 -21.72 -0.35 -0.31
N GLU A 289 -21.09 -0.11 0.84
CA GLU A 289 -20.16 -1.03 1.48
C GLU A 289 -20.78 -1.66 2.75
N SER A 290 -22.10 -1.59 2.91
CA SER A 290 -22.82 -2.03 4.13
C SER A 290 -22.70 -3.54 4.41
N GLU A 291 -22.50 -4.36 3.38
CA GLU A 291 -22.23 -5.80 3.51
C GLU A 291 -20.81 -6.08 4.04
N TRP A 292 -19.91 -5.10 4.00
CA TRP A 292 -18.55 -5.25 4.48
C TRP A 292 -18.40 -4.80 5.94
N ARG A 293 -17.44 -5.42 6.61
CA ARG A 293 -16.90 -4.97 7.88
C ARG A 293 -15.45 -4.61 7.64
N GLN A 294 -15.09 -3.39 7.97
CA GLN A 294 -13.80 -2.81 7.59
C GLN A 294 -12.92 -2.57 8.82
N GLY A 295 -11.61 -2.42 8.58
CA GLY A 295 -10.64 -2.12 9.63
C GLY A 295 -9.40 -1.41 9.12
N LEU A 296 -9.21 -0.12 9.44
CA LEU A 296 -7.99 0.65 9.23
C LEU A 296 -7.19 0.66 10.53
N PHE A 297 -5.93 0.27 10.46
CA PHE A 297 -5.07 0.19 11.64
C PHE A 297 -3.81 1.02 11.43
N PHE A 298 -3.65 2.04 12.27
CA PHE A 298 -2.47 2.87 12.33
C PHE A 298 -1.50 2.30 13.36
N GLY A 299 -0.37 1.81 12.86
CA GLY A 299 0.72 1.26 13.66
C GLY A 299 2.05 1.95 13.37
N LEU A 300 3.05 1.66 14.20
CA LEU A 300 4.44 2.05 14.02
C LEU A 300 5.24 0.91 13.36
N GLY A 301 6.15 1.25 12.46
CA GLY A 301 7.01 0.28 11.80
C GLY A 301 7.77 -0.57 12.83
N SER A 302 7.54 -1.89 12.78
CA SER A 302 8.06 -2.91 13.71
C SER A 302 7.31 -3.10 15.04
N ASP A 303 6.12 -2.50 15.23
CA ASP A 303 5.28 -2.72 16.43
C ASP A 303 4.46 -4.02 16.39
N GLY A 304 4.43 -4.71 15.25
CA GLY A 304 3.71 -5.96 15.04
C GLY A 304 2.28 -5.82 14.48
N THR A 305 1.77 -4.60 14.26
CA THR A 305 0.42 -4.30 13.75
C THR A 305 0.12 -4.99 12.43
N VAL A 306 1.00 -4.83 11.43
CA VAL A 306 0.86 -5.47 10.11
C VAL A 306 0.80 -6.99 10.23
N GLY A 307 1.65 -7.57 11.08
CA GLY A 307 1.69 -9.02 11.32
C GLY A 307 0.40 -9.52 11.97
N ALA A 308 -0.12 -8.78 12.96
CA ALA A 308 -1.39 -9.08 13.60
C ALA A 308 -2.55 -9.04 12.60
N ASN A 309 -2.61 -8.01 11.75
CA ASN A 309 -3.66 -7.86 10.75
C ASN A 309 -3.63 -8.94 9.66
N LYS A 310 -2.43 -9.35 9.20
CA LYS A 310 -2.29 -10.54 8.33
C LYS A 310 -2.84 -11.80 9.00
N ASN A 311 -2.57 -11.96 10.29
CA ASN A 311 -3.11 -13.08 11.05
C ASN A 311 -4.63 -12.98 11.22
N THR A 312 -5.18 -11.79 11.52
CA THR A 312 -6.64 -11.53 11.56
C THR A 312 -7.33 -11.99 10.28
N ILE A 313 -6.79 -11.61 9.11
CA ILE A 313 -7.34 -12.05 7.82
C ILE A 313 -7.33 -13.56 7.71
N LYS A 314 -6.23 -14.20 8.09
CA LYS A 314 -6.08 -15.66 8.06
C LYS A 314 -7.07 -16.35 9.00
N ILE A 315 -7.24 -15.87 10.22
CA ILE A 315 -8.17 -16.42 11.21
C ILE A 315 -9.59 -16.38 10.67
N ILE A 316 -10.01 -15.23 10.15
CA ILE A 316 -11.38 -15.04 9.66
C ILE A 316 -11.57 -15.80 8.34
N GLY A 317 -10.63 -15.69 7.41
CA GLY A 317 -10.71 -16.34 6.10
C GLY A 317 -10.66 -17.88 6.16
N GLU A 318 -9.83 -18.48 7.04
CA GLU A 318 -9.70 -19.94 7.15
C GLU A 318 -10.76 -20.58 8.04
N ASN A 319 -11.23 -19.90 9.09
CA ASN A 319 -12.12 -20.51 10.08
C ASN A 319 -13.60 -20.11 9.93
N THR A 320 -13.92 -19.22 8.98
CA THR A 320 -15.29 -18.74 8.75
C THR A 320 -15.63 -18.76 7.25
N PRO A 321 -16.93 -18.74 6.89
CA PRO A 321 -17.33 -18.63 5.49
C PRO A 321 -17.02 -17.26 4.87
N LEU A 322 -16.65 -16.25 5.67
CA LEU A 322 -16.37 -14.91 5.18
C LEU A 322 -15.14 -14.89 4.26
N TYR A 323 -15.17 -13.97 3.31
CA TYR A 323 -14.00 -13.54 2.54
C TYR A 323 -13.28 -12.45 3.30
N GLY A 324 -11.95 -12.45 3.23
CA GLY A 324 -11.10 -11.44 3.85
C GLY A 324 -10.14 -10.86 2.84
N GLN A 325 -10.05 -9.53 2.83
CA GLN A 325 -9.12 -8.76 2.02
C GLN A 325 -8.22 -7.93 2.95
N GLY A 326 -6.94 -7.82 2.62
CA GLY A 326 -5.96 -6.99 3.32
C GLY A 326 -5.02 -6.28 2.36
N TYR A 327 -4.88 -4.98 2.54
CA TYR A 327 -3.87 -4.17 1.87
C TYR A 327 -3.05 -3.38 2.90
N PHE A 328 -1.74 -3.27 2.70
CA PHE A 328 -0.83 -2.70 3.69
C PHE A 328 -0.01 -1.59 3.05
N VAL A 329 -0.24 -0.36 3.52
CA VAL A 329 0.53 0.81 3.13
C VAL A 329 1.73 0.93 4.05
N TYR A 330 2.91 0.91 3.46
CA TYR A 330 4.17 1.15 4.15
C TYR A 330 4.72 2.50 3.73
N ASP A 331 5.37 3.18 4.66
CA ASP A 331 6.21 4.33 4.34
C ASP A 331 7.51 3.87 3.64
N SER A 332 8.07 4.75 2.83
CA SER A 332 9.45 4.66 2.33
C SER A 332 10.50 4.57 3.46
N LYS A 333 10.19 5.12 4.64
CA LYS A 333 11.04 5.10 5.82
C LYS A 333 11.07 3.69 6.44
N LYS A 334 12.28 3.10 6.52
CA LYS A 334 12.48 1.71 6.98
C LYS A 334 12.17 1.44 8.46
N SER A 335 12.19 2.47 9.32
CA SER A 335 12.01 2.30 10.78
C SER A 335 11.33 3.52 11.39
N GLY A 336 10.52 3.29 12.44
CA GLY A 336 9.83 4.36 13.18
C GLY A 336 8.88 5.16 12.29
N ALA A 337 8.32 4.53 11.27
CA ALA A 337 7.45 5.14 10.30
C ALA A 337 6.04 4.58 10.41
N ARG A 338 5.05 5.31 9.93
CA ARG A 338 3.66 4.90 10.02
C ARG A 338 3.40 3.71 9.09
N THR A 339 2.63 2.74 9.56
CA THR A 339 2.05 1.69 8.71
C THR A 339 0.54 1.76 8.81
N VAL A 340 -0.14 1.65 7.68
CA VAL A 340 -1.61 1.66 7.62
C VAL A 340 -2.10 0.35 7.01
N SER A 341 -2.85 -0.43 7.80
CA SER A 341 -3.43 -1.70 7.33
C SER A 341 -4.90 -1.50 7.00
N HIS A 342 -5.33 -1.87 5.80
CA HIS A 342 -6.71 -1.80 5.32
C HIS A 342 -7.29 -3.21 5.25
N LEU A 343 -8.29 -3.50 6.07
CA LEU A 343 -8.96 -4.80 6.11
C LEU A 343 -10.42 -4.69 5.66
N ARG A 344 -10.89 -5.66 4.88
CA ARG A 344 -12.32 -5.85 4.58
C ARG A 344 -12.72 -7.30 4.82
N PHE A 345 -13.90 -7.51 5.38
CA PHE A 345 -14.52 -8.81 5.58
C PHE A 345 -15.97 -8.78 5.10
N GLY A 346 -16.40 -9.83 4.41
CA GLY A 346 -17.74 -9.88 3.85
C GLY A 346 -18.18 -11.29 3.47
N PRO A 347 -19.49 -11.50 3.25
CA PRO A 347 -20.03 -12.82 2.89
C PRO A 347 -19.74 -13.21 1.42
N LYS A 348 -19.39 -12.24 0.56
CA LYS A 348 -19.10 -12.42 -0.87
C LYS A 348 -17.62 -12.12 -1.16
N PRO A 349 -17.06 -12.62 -2.28
CA PRO A 349 -15.73 -12.21 -2.74
C PRO A 349 -15.60 -10.68 -2.80
N ILE A 350 -14.50 -10.15 -2.28
CA ILE A 350 -14.27 -8.70 -2.17
C ILE A 350 -13.41 -8.26 -3.35
N ARG A 351 -13.93 -7.31 -4.15
CA ARG A 351 -13.35 -6.85 -5.42
C ARG A 351 -13.02 -5.34 -5.41
N ALA A 352 -12.56 -4.86 -4.25
CA ALA A 352 -12.33 -3.44 -4.00
C ALA A 352 -10.83 -3.12 -3.86
N PRO A 353 -10.05 -2.99 -4.95
CA PRO A 353 -8.63 -2.67 -4.88
C PRO A 353 -8.38 -1.15 -4.65
N TYR A 354 -9.03 -0.58 -3.63
CA TYR A 354 -8.91 0.81 -3.18
C TYR A 354 -8.97 0.88 -1.63
N LEU A 355 -8.67 2.04 -1.01
CA LEU A 355 -8.55 2.21 0.46
C LEU A 355 -9.90 2.33 1.23
N ILE A 356 -9.92 2.41 2.58
CA ILE A 356 -11.11 2.25 3.49
C ILE A 356 -11.17 3.26 4.66
N ASP A 357 -12.23 3.15 5.52
CA ASP A 357 -12.69 4.18 6.48
C ASP A 357 -12.86 3.82 8.00
N PHE A 358 -12.74 2.57 8.50
CA PHE A 358 -12.86 2.25 9.97
C PHE A 358 -11.55 2.49 10.72
N ILE A 359 -11.42 2.99 11.97
CA ILE A 359 -10.08 3.36 12.51
C ILE A 359 -9.71 2.75 13.87
N ALA A 360 -8.53 2.14 13.95
CA ALA A 360 -7.81 1.80 15.18
C ALA A 360 -6.43 2.46 15.19
N CYS A 361 -6.03 3.03 16.32
CA CYS A 361 -4.75 3.69 16.53
C CYS A 361 -3.98 3.02 17.66
N HIS A 362 -2.81 2.47 17.33
CA HIS A 362 -2.02 1.68 18.28
C HIS A 362 -0.97 2.51 19.05
N GLN A 363 -0.84 3.81 18.74
CA GLN A 363 0.11 4.72 19.37
C GLN A 363 -0.56 6.05 19.72
N PHE A 364 -0.58 6.41 21.01
CA PHE A 364 -1.26 7.63 21.46
C PHE A 364 -0.75 8.89 20.73
N ASN A 365 0.56 9.01 20.54
CA ASN A 365 1.19 10.17 19.91
C ASN A 365 0.78 10.42 18.44
N PHE A 366 0.10 9.48 17.78
CA PHE A 366 -0.45 9.71 16.44
C PHE A 366 -1.66 10.65 16.47
N THR A 367 -2.35 10.81 17.60
CA THR A 367 -3.46 11.79 17.75
C THR A 367 -3.02 13.23 17.56
N GLU A 368 -1.73 13.52 17.72
CA GLU A 368 -1.12 14.84 17.55
C GLU A 368 -0.40 15.00 16.21
N LYS A 369 -0.11 13.89 15.52
CA LYS A 369 0.78 13.85 14.35
C LYS A 369 0.09 13.42 13.06
N VAL A 370 -1.07 12.76 13.15
CA VAL A 370 -1.73 12.11 12.02
C VAL A 370 -3.23 12.38 12.05
N GLU A 371 -3.78 12.84 10.93
CA GLU A 371 -5.21 13.07 10.73
C GLU A 371 -5.99 11.76 10.46
N MET A 372 -5.85 10.79 11.36
CA MET A 372 -6.43 9.46 11.17
C MET A 372 -7.97 9.48 11.07
N LEU A 373 -8.64 10.39 11.80
CA LEU A 373 -10.11 10.42 11.88
C LEU A 373 -10.79 11.05 10.66
N GLU A 374 -10.03 11.63 9.72
CA GLU A 374 -10.59 12.10 8.45
C GLU A 374 -11.21 10.96 7.63
N PHE A 375 -10.61 9.77 7.71
CA PHE A 375 -11.11 8.56 7.05
C PHE A 375 -12.40 8.02 7.70
N ALA A 376 -12.74 8.44 8.93
CA ALA A 376 -13.87 7.87 9.66
C ALA A 376 -15.20 8.14 8.93
N SER A 377 -16.08 7.13 8.86
CA SER A 377 -17.48 7.36 8.50
C SER A 377 -18.30 7.85 9.70
N MET A 378 -19.50 8.39 9.44
CA MET A 378 -20.45 8.75 10.49
C MET A 378 -20.85 7.50 11.29
N GLY A 379 -20.76 7.55 12.63
CA GLY A 379 -21.03 6.43 13.53
C GLY A 379 -19.91 5.39 13.59
N ALA A 380 -18.74 5.66 13.01
CA ALA A 380 -17.60 4.75 13.05
C ALA A 380 -17.15 4.43 14.49
N THR A 381 -16.44 3.32 14.66
CA THR A 381 -15.80 2.99 15.93
C THR A 381 -14.33 3.39 15.87
N PHE A 382 -13.85 4.06 16.91
CA PHE A 382 -12.45 4.43 17.07
C PHE A 382 -11.86 3.73 18.29
N LEU A 383 -10.79 2.96 18.09
CA LEU A 383 -10.05 2.31 19.16
C LEU A 383 -8.69 2.97 19.34
N LEU A 384 -8.36 3.44 20.54
CA LEU A 384 -7.08 4.07 20.86
C LEU A 384 -6.32 3.30 21.94
N ASN A 385 -5.07 2.95 21.65
CA ASN A 385 -4.10 2.59 22.69
C ASN A 385 -3.57 3.85 23.37
N SER A 386 -3.84 4.01 24.67
CA SER A 386 -3.56 5.23 25.43
C SER A 386 -3.04 4.88 26.83
N PRO A 387 -2.03 5.60 27.35
CA PRO A 387 -1.62 5.46 28.75
C PRO A 387 -2.63 6.11 29.73
N TYR A 388 -3.62 6.85 29.22
CA TYR A 388 -4.62 7.56 30.01
C TYR A 388 -5.92 6.76 30.17
N SER A 389 -6.57 6.90 31.32
CA SER A 389 -7.87 6.29 31.63
C SER A 389 -9.01 6.82 30.76
N LYS A 390 -10.16 6.12 30.76
CA LYS A 390 -11.37 6.56 30.02
C LYS A 390 -11.92 7.90 30.52
N GLU A 391 -11.63 8.27 31.77
CA GLU A 391 -12.01 9.55 32.36
C GLU A 391 -11.08 10.69 31.91
N GLU A 392 -9.79 10.41 31.70
CA GLU A 392 -8.77 11.43 31.44
C GLU A 392 -8.48 11.63 29.95
N VAL A 393 -8.58 10.57 29.15
CA VAL A 393 -8.11 10.53 27.75
C VAL A 393 -8.69 11.66 26.91
N TRP A 394 -9.95 12.03 27.13
CA TRP A 394 -10.60 13.10 26.39
C TRP A 394 -9.83 14.43 26.48
N SER A 395 -9.42 14.81 27.70
CA SER A 395 -8.67 16.05 27.96
C SER A 395 -7.27 16.09 27.34
N LYS A 396 -6.77 14.91 26.92
CA LYS A 396 -5.44 14.74 26.31
C LYS A 396 -5.48 14.73 24.78
N LEU A 397 -6.67 14.64 24.18
CA LEU A 397 -6.84 14.71 22.72
C LEU A 397 -6.78 16.17 22.24
N THR A 398 -6.31 16.36 21.01
CA THR A 398 -6.30 17.68 20.35
C THR A 398 -7.72 18.15 20.02
N GLY A 399 -7.92 19.47 19.89
CA GLY A 399 -9.22 20.05 19.55
C GLY A 399 -9.79 19.54 18.23
N GLN A 400 -8.93 19.30 17.24
CA GLN A 400 -9.27 18.75 15.92
C GLN A 400 -9.83 17.32 16.05
N VAL A 401 -9.14 16.45 16.80
CA VAL A 401 -9.56 15.06 17.02
C VAL A 401 -10.90 15.01 17.78
N GLN A 402 -11.03 15.79 18.85
CA GLN A 402 -12.29 15.89 19.61
C GLN A 402 -13.46 16.30 18.72
N ARG A 403 -13.25 17.30 17.85
CA ARG A 403 -14.28 17.81 16.94
C ARG A 403 -14.76 16.74 15.97
N ILE A 404 -13.84 16.01 15.34
CA ILE A 404 -14.21 14.94 14.40
C ILE A 404 -14.98 13.82 15.12
N ILE A 405 -14.58 13.44 16.34
CA ILE A 405 -15.30 12.44 17.15
C ILE A 405 -16.75 12.86 17.40
N ILE A 406 -16.97 14.14 17.73
CA ILE A 406 -18.31 14.69 17.97
C ILE A 406 -19.12 14.76 16.68
N GLU A 407 -18.59 15.41 15.64
CA GLU A 407 -19.28 15.65 14.36
C GLU A 407 -19.69 14.34 13.69
N LYS A 408 -18.79 13.36 13.68
CA LYS A 408 -19.04 12.04 13.10
C LYS A 408 -19.68 11.06 14.07
N LYS A 409 -20.04 11.46 15.30
CA LYS A 409 -20.68 10.60 16.32
C LYS A 409 -19.95 9.27 16.53
N ILE A 410 -18.62 9.34 16.66
CA ILE A 410 -17.74 8.17 16.72
C ILE A 410 -17.90 7.43 18.05
N LYS A 411 -18.09 6.11 18.01
CA LYS A 411 -18.01 5.26 19.22
C LYS A 411 -16.56 5.11 19.64
N PHE A 412 -16.17 5.76 20.74
CA PHE A 412 -14.77 5.85 21.14
C PHE A 412 -14.42 4.83 22.23
N TYR A 413 -13.43 3.98 21.97
CA TYR A 413 -12.91 2.99 22.90
C TYR A 413 -11.43 3.26 23.20
N VAL A 414 -11.04 3.03 24.45
CA VAL A 414 -9.66 3.21 24.92
C VAL A 414 -9.18 1.97 25.68
N ILE A 415 -7.88 1.70 25.59
CA ILE A 415 -7.18 0.68 26.37
C ILE A 415 -5.72 1.10 26.60
N ASP A 416 -5.18 0.85 27.79
CA ASP A 416 -3.72 0.87 28.01
C ASP A 416 -3.13 -0.50 27.70
N ALA A 417 -2.86 -0.75 26.42
CA ALA A 417 -2.35 -2.04 25.97
C ALA A 417 -0.92 -2.29 26.50
N THR A 418 -0.16 -1.26 26.81
CA THR A 418 1.20 -1.38 27.36
C THR A 418 1.15 -1.95 28.78
N THR A 419 0.28 -1.40 29.64
CA THR A 419 0.06 -1.93 30.99
C THR A 419 -0.50 -3.35 30.94
N VAL A 420 -1.50 -3.62 30.10
CA VAL A 420 -2.03 -4.99 29.94
C VAL A 420 -0.93 -5.96 29.48
N ALA A 421 -0.08 -5.56 28.53
CA ALA A 421 1.03 -6.40 28.07
C ALA A 421 2.08 -6.67 29.16
N ARG A 422 2.39 -5.68 30.00
CA ARG A 422 3.32 -5.83 31.12
C ARG A 422 2.73 -6.80 32.16
N ASP A 423 1.50 -6.57 32.58
CA ASP A 423 0.87 -7.30 33.68
C ASP A 423 0.55 -8.76 33.31
N THR A 424 0.40 -9.04 32.00
CA THR A 424 0.21 -10.40 31.47
C THR A 424 1.51 -11.06 31.00
N GLY A 425 2.66 -10.39 31.13
CA GLY A 425 3.98 -10.96 30.83
C GLY A 425 4.30 -11.05 29.33
N MET A 426 3.68 -10.23 28.48
CA MET A 426 3.90 -10.20 27.03
C MET A 426 5.10 -9.34 26.57
N ASN A 427 5.98 -8.93 27.49
CA ASN A 427 7.19 -8.15 27.20
C ASN A 427 6.92 -6.89 26.34
N GLY A 428 5.85 -6.16 26.65
CA GLY A 428 5.48 -4.91 25.96
C GLY A 428 4.88 -5.09 24.56
N ARG A 429 4.59 -6.32 24.11
CA ARG A 429 3.94 -6.56 22.81
C ARG A 429 2.43 -6.36 22.91
N ILE A 430 1.94 -5.31 22.23
CA ILE A 430 0.51 -4.94 22.26
C ILE A 430 -0.33 -5.59 21.16
N ASN A 431 0.30 -6.34 20.24
CA ASN A 431 -0.34 -6.85 19.03
C ASN A 431 -1.54 -7.77 19.30
N THR A 432 -1.41 -8.76 20.20
CA THR A 432 -2.50 -9.66 20.59
C THR A 432 -3.64 -8.91 21.30
N ILE A 433 -3.30 -7.92 22.12
CA ILE A 433 -4.28 -7.08 22.85
C ILE A 433 -5.10 -6.26 21.84
N MET A 434 -4.44 -5.48 20.98
CA MET A 434 -5.13 -4.65 20.00
C MET A 434 -5.96 -5.48 19.01
N GLN A 435 -5.45 -6.65 18.61
CA GLN A 435 -6.20 -7.61 17.80
C GLN A 435 -7.47 -8.08 18.52
N THR A 436 -7.37 -8.42 19.81
CA THR A 436 -8.51 -8.86 20.62
C THR A 436 -9.57 -7.75 20.75
N CYS A 437 -9.15 -6.50 20.96
CA CYS A 437 -10.06 -5.35 20.95
C CYS A 437 -10.83 -5.26 19.63
N TYR A 438 -10.13 -5.32 18.48
CA TYR A 438 -10.78 -5.27 17.17
C TYR A 438 -11.83 -6.36 17.00
N PHE A 439 -11.51 -7.61 17.31
CA PHE A 439 -12.47 -8.72 17.22
C PHE A 439 -13.70 -8.51 18.12
N ALA A 440 -13.52 -7.91 19.30
CA ALA A 440 -14.60 -7.67 20.24
C ALA A 440 -15.57 -6.55 19.81
N ILE A 441 -15.09 -5.52 19.09
CA ILE A 441 -15.87 -4.31 18.78
C ILE A 441 -16.16 -4.09 17.29
N SER A 442 -15.47 -4.78 16.38
CA SER A 442 -15.62 -4.57 14.93
C SER A 442 -16.94 -5.07 14.35
N GLY A 443 -17.63 -5.99 15.04
CA GLY A 443 -18.84 -6.62 14.54
C GLY A 443 -18.63 -7.55 13.34
N VAL A 444 -17.38 -7.95 13.05
CA VAL A 444 -17.08 -8.96 12.00
C VAL A 444 -17.61 -10.33 12.39
N LEU A 445 -17.50 -10.68 13.67
CA LEU A 445 -18.06 -11.90 14.26
C LEU A 445 -18.82 -11.55 15.56
N PRO A 446 -19.82 -12.35 15.96
CA PRO A 446 -20.38 -12.27 17.30
C PRO A 446 -19.26 -12.40 18.35
N ARG A 447 -19.32 -11.61 19.42
CA ARG A 447 -18.23 -11.49 20.42
C ARG A 447 -17.74 -12.83 20.96
N GLU A 448 -18.64 -13.72 21.35
CA GLU A 448 -18.27 -15.04 21.89
C GLU A 448 -17.55 -15.92 20.86
N GLU A 449 -18.04 -15.92 19.62
CA GLU A 449 -17.41 -16.65 18.52
C GLU A 449 -16.05 -16.04 18.16
N ALA A 450 -15.94 -14.71 18.17
CA ALA A 450 -14.67 -14.02 17.92
C ALA A 450 -13.60 -14.43 18.93
N ILE A 451 -13.93 -14.45 20.23
CA ILE A 451 -13.03 -14.88 21.31
C ILE A 451 -12.62 -16.34 21.13
N LYS A 452 -13.57 -17.21 20.79
CA LYS A 452 -13.29 -18.64 20.54
C LYS A 452 -12.33 -18.83 19.36
N GLN A 453 -12.52 -18.10 18.26
CA GLN A 453 -11.65 -18.18 17.09
C GLN A 453 -10.24 -17.63 17.38
N ILE A 454 -10.13 -16.55 18.16
CA ILE A 454 -8.82 -16.03 18.62
C ILE A 454 -8.09 -17.07 19.46
N LYS A 455 -8.74 -17.67 20.47
CA LYS A 455 -8.12 -18.69 21.35
C LYS A 455 -7.69 -19.93 20.53
N LYS A 456 -8.53 -20.39 19.61
CA LYS A 456 -8.17 -21.48 18.67
C LYS A 456 -6.97 -21.14 17.79
N ALA A 457 -6.87 -19.90 17.31
CA ALA A 457 -5.75 -19.45 16.49
C ALA A 457 -4.45 -19.33 17.29
N ILE A 458 -4.52 -18.87 18.55
CA ILE A 458 -3.40 -18.83 19.49
C ILE A 458 -2.87 -20.25 19.73
N GLU A 459 -3.74 -21.23 20.00
CA GLU A 459 -3.34 -22.63 20.15
C GLU A 459 -2.62 -23.15 18.90
N LYS A 460 -3.22 -23.00 17.71
CA LYS A 460 -2.62 -23.42 16.44
C LYS A 460 -1.25 -22.77 16.21
N THR A 461 -1.11 -21.48 16.51
CA THR A 461 0.11 -20.71 16.25
C THR A 461 1.23 -21.05 17.23
N TYR A 462 0.90 -21.16 18.52
CA TYR A 462 1.87 -21.30 19.60
C TYR A 462 1.99 -22.72 20.16
N TYR A 463 1.34 -23.71 19.54
CA TYR A 463 1.46 -25.13 19.90
C TYR A 463 2.92 -25.57 20.10
N LYS A 464 3.81 -25.18 19.17
CA LYS A 464 5.25 -25.53 19.22
C LYS A 464 6.05 -24.81 20.32
N LYS A 465 5.49 -23.76 20.93
CA LYS A 465 6.14 -22.95 21.99
C LYS A 465 5.77 -23.43 23.40
N GLY A 466 4.83 -24.36 23.54
CA GLY A 466 4.42 -24.99 24.79
C GLY A 466 3.23 -24.33 25.49
N PRO A 467 2.58 -25.04 26.44
CA PRO A 467 1.32 -24.64 27.06
C PRO A 467 1.39 -23.31 27.82
N LYS A 468 2.52 -23.03 28.48
CA LYS A 468 2.73 -21.78 29.23
C LYS A 468 2.58 -20.52 28.36
N VAL A 469 3.03 -20.56 27.11
CA VAL A 469 2.90 -19.43 26.17
C VAL A 469 1.45 -19.27 25.71
N ILE A 470 0.73 -20.39 25.54
CA ILE A 470 -0.69 -20.38 25.17
C ILE A 470 -1.52 -19.79 26.32
N GLU A 471 -1.33 -20.26 27.55
CA GLU A 471 -2.00 -19.74 28.74
C GLU A 471 -1.74 -18.25 28.95
N GLN A 472 -0.51 -17.78 28.75
CA GLN A 472 -0.18 -16.36 28.79
C GLN A 472 -0.96 -15.54 27.75
N ASN A 473 -1.09 -16.04 26.52
CA ASN A 473 -1.88 -15.36 25.49
C ASN A 473 -3.38 -15.41 25.81
N PHE A 474 -3.89 -16.47 26.44
CA PHE A 474 -5.29 -16.54 26.90
C PHE A 474 -5.57 -15.53 28.01
N LEU A 475 -4.67 -15.44 28.99
CA LEU A 475 -4.73 -14.41 30.02
C LEU A 475 -4.73 -13.00 29.40
N ALA A 476 -3.90 -12.76 28.39
CA ALA A 476 -3.87 -11.49 27.66
C ALA A 476 -5.21 -11.18 26.96
N VAL A 477 -5.84 -12.17 26.32
CA VAL A 477 -7.17 -12.01 25.70
C VAL A 477 -8.21 -11.63 26.76
N ASP A 478 -8.27 -12.36 27.87
CA ASP A 478 -9.28 -12.14 28.90
C ASP A 478 -9.06 -10.80 29.62
N ALA A 479 -7.81 -10.47 29.94
CA ALA A 479 -7.43 -9.17 30.53
C ALA A 479 -7.74 -8.01 29.59
N THR A 480 -7.54 -8.18 28.28
CA THR A 480 -7.88 -7.15 27.28
C THR A 480 -9.35 -6.77 27.34
N LEU A 481 -10.23 -7.77 27.37
CA LEU A 481 -11.68 -7.55 27.38
C LEU A 481 -12.17 -6.87 28.67
N ALA A 482 -11.45 -7.07 29.78
CA ALA A 482 -11.76 -6.43 31.06
C ALA A 482 -11.23 -4.98 31.17
N ASN A 483 -10.20 -4.64 30.39
CA ASN A 483 -9.51 -3.34 30.43
C ASN A 483 -9.77 -2.45 29.20
N MET A 484 -10.65 -2.88 28.30
CA MET A 484 -11.12 -2.07 27.18
C MET A 484 -12.41 -1.36 27.57
N TYR A 485 -12.42 -0.03 27.47
CA TYR A 485 -13.53 0.79 27.92
C TYR A 485 -14.06 1.67 26.81
N GLU A 486 -15.39 1.79 26.75
CA GLU A 486 -16.05 2.85 25.98
C GLU A 486 -15.92 4.18 26.75
N VAL A 487 -15.56 5.24 26.03
CA VAL A 487 -15.36 6.59 26.56
C VAL A 487 -16.65 7.38 26.38
N ASN A 488 -17.24 7.82 27.48
CA ASN A 488 -18.32 8.80 27.45
C ASN A 488 -17.71 10.20 27.34
N TYR A 489 -17.68 10.76 26.13
CA TYR A 489 -17.10 12.08 25.87
C TYR A 489 -18.17 13.19 25.83
N PRO A 490 -17.84 14.43 26.22
CA PRO A 490 -18.74 15.56 26.11
C PRO A 490 -18.95 15.99 24.65
N ILE A 491 -20.07 16.66 24.37
CA ILE A 491 -20.37 17.22 23.04
C ILE A 491 -19.65 18.56 22.76
N THR A 492 -18.74 18.97 23.65
CA THR A 492 -17.97 20.22 23.53
C THR A 492 -16.49 19.93 23.38
N VAL A 493 -15.86 20.66 22.48
CA VAL A 493 -14.39 20.67 22.33
C VAL A 493 -13.79 21.45 23.50
N SER A 494 -12.86 20.85 24.22
CA SER A 494 -12.21 21.42 25.41
C SER A 494 -10.74 21.75 25.21
N ALA A 495 -10.10 21.18 24.19
CA ALA A 495 -8.68 21.37 23.88
C ALA A 495 -8.48 22.33 22.71
N ALA A 496 -7.31 22.98 22.68
CA ALA A 496 -6.89 23.77 21.52
C ALA A 496 -6.52 22.86 20.34
N ASP A 497 -6.66 23.40 19.13
CA ASP A 497 -6.16 22.73 17.92
C ASP A 497 -4.62 22.70 17.95
N HIS A 498 -4.03 21.63 17.41
CA HIS A 498 -2.59 21.49 17.26
C HIS A 498 -2.23 21.61 15.77
N ALA A 499 -1.20 22.37 15.43
CA ALA A 499 -0.72 22.41 14.06
C ALA A 499 0.06 21.13 13.76
N LEU A 500 -0.47 20.26 12.91
CA LEU A 500 0.21 19.03 12.50
C LEU A 500 1.53 19.35 11.82
N LEU A 501 2.60 18.69 12.30
CA LEU A 501 3.95 18.65 11.74
C LEU A 501 4.32 19.85 10.86
N THR A 502 4.49 21.01 11.49
CA THR A 502 5.05 22.17 10.80
C THR A 502 6.57 22.06 10.84
N VAL A 503 7.17 21.95 9.65
CA VAL A 503 8.60 22.26 9.51
C VAL A 503 8.83 23.70 9.98
N SER A 504 10.01 23.99 10.51
CA SER A 504 10.34 25.34 10.99
C SER A 504 10.02 26.40 9.93
N ASN A 505 9.51 27.57 10.34
CA ASN A 505 9.31 28.73 9.46
C ASN A 505 10.60 29.19 8.75
N LYS A 506 11.77 28.79 9.26
CA LYS A 506 13.09 29.03 8.64
C LYS A 506 13.39 28.09 7.46
N ALA A 507 12.59 27.05 7.26
CA ALA A 507 12.78 26.09 6.17
C ALA A 507 12.52 26.76 4.80
N PRO A 508 13.20 26.30 3.72
CA PRO A 508 12.95 26.76 2.37
C PRO A 508 11.49 26.57 1.93
N ASP A 509 11.02 27.39 1.00
CA ASP A 509 9.62 27.35 0.52
C ASP A 509 9.24 25.98 -0.05
N PHE A 510 10.15 25.32 -0.79
CA PHE A 510 9.91 23.96 -1.26
C PHE A 510 9.71 22.96 -0.12
N VAL A 511 10.44 23.11 0.99
CA VAL A 511 10.26 22.24 2.16
C VAL A 511 8.92 22.49 2.81
N LYS A 512 8.51 23.75 2.97
CA LYS A 512 7.24 24.13 3.59
C LYS A 512 6.03 23.72 2.74
N ASN A 513 6.09 23.97 1.44
CA ASN A 513 4.91 23.87 0.56
C ASN A 513 4.81 22.54 -0.18
N VAL A 514 5.88 21.73 -0.22
CA VAL A 514 5.90 20.43 -0.90
C VAL A 514 6.28 19.32 0.08
N THR A 515 7.47 19.39 0.67
CA THR A 515 8.00 18.29 1.49
C THR A 515 7.16 18.08 2.76
N ALA A 516 6.79 19.14 3.46
CA ALA A 516 5.96 19.07 4.67
C ALA A 516 4.55 18.56 4.35
N VAL A 517 3.96 18.98 3.23
CA VAL A 517 2.65 18.49 2.76
C VAL A 517 2.70 16.99 2.48
N MET A 518 3.77 16.50 1.85
CA MET A 518 3.98 15.06 1.65
C MET A 518 4.18 14.31 2.98
N MET A 519 4.94 14.87 3.91
CA MET A 519 5.18 14.27 5.23
C MET A 519 3.93 14.21 6.10
N ALA A 520 3.00 15.13 5.90
CA ALA A 520 1.66 15.13 6.50
C ALA A 520 0.66 14.24 5.75
N ASP A 521 1.12 13.46 4.77
CA ASP A 521 0.30 12.55 3.94
C ASP A 521 -0.75 13.23 3.04
N HIS A 522 -0.56 14.51 2.75
CA HIS A 522 -1.37 15.25 1.78
C HIS A 522 -0.68 15.37 0.41
N GLY A 523 0.31 14.51 0.13
CA GLY A 523 1.04 14.52 -1.14
C GLY A 523 0.15 14.35 -2.37
N ASP A 524 -0.98 13.64 -2.25
CA ASP A 524 -1.98 13.50 -3.32
C ASP A 524 -2.69 14.80 -3.70
N GLN A 525 -2.69 15.80 -2.81
CA GLN A 525 -3.31 17.11 -3.04
C GLN A 525 -2.39 18.07 -3.80
N LEU A 526 -1.08 17.79 -3.83
CA LEU A 526 -0.12 18.62 -4.53
C LEU A 526 -0.41 18.62 -6.04
N PRO A 527 -0.60 19.79 -6.65
CA PRO A 527 -0.84 19.88 -8.08
C PRO A 527 0.45 19.68 -8.88
N VAL A 528 0.30 19.43 -10.19
CA VAL A 528 1.42 19.22 -11.11
C VAL A 528 2.41 20.40 -11.08
N SER A 529 1.93 21.63 -10.97
CA SER A 529 2.77 22.85 -10.93
C SER A 529 3.76 22.90 -9.75
N MET A 530 3.51 22.15 -8.67
CA MET A 530 4.36 22.13 -7.48
C MET A 530 5.50 21.10 -7.57
N MET A 531 5.47 20.23 -8.59
CA MET A 531 6.46 19.18 -8.78
C MET A 531 7.58 19.65 -9.72
N PRO A 532 8.86 19.27 -9.47
CA PRO A 532 9.94 19.61 -10.38
C PRO A 532 9.79 18.86 -11.71
N ILE A 533 9.94 19.60 -12.83
CA ILE A 533 9.75 19.07 -14.19
C ILE A 533 10.74 17.97 -14.59
N ASP A 534 11.88 17.90 -13.91
CA ASP A 534 13.00 16.99 -14.15
C ASP A 534 13.27 16.04 -12.97
N GLY A 535 12.45 16.12 -11.91
CA GLY A 535 12.66 15.37 -10.68
C GLY A 535 13.75 15.91 -9.75
N THR A 536 14.28 17.12 -9.97
CA THR A 536 15.31 17.72 -9.12
C THR A 536 14.72 18.27 -7.81
N TYR A 537 15.20 17.77 -6.66
CA TYR A 537 14.82 18.22 -5.32
C TYR A 537 15.97 19.01 -4.64
N PRO A 538 15.67 19.98 -3.76
CA PRO A 538 16.71 20.68 -2.99
C PRO A 538 17.44 19.73 -2.03
N SER A 539 18.73 19.97 -1.81
CA SER A 539 19.54 19.19 -0.87
C SER A 539 19.30 19.61 0.59
N GLY A 540 19.62 18.72 1.53
CA GLY A 540 19.62 19.04 2.96
C GLY A 540 18.24 19.24 3.56
N THR A 541 17.18 18.70 2.98
CA THR A 541 15.80 18.82 3.48
C THR A 541 15.56 18.06 4.78
N THR A 542 16.29 16.97 5.02
CA THR A 542 16.13 16.12 6.22
C THR A 542 16.39 16.86 7.53
N GLN A 543 17.17 17.94 7.51
CA GLN A 543 17.42 18.76 8.70
C GLN A 543 16.14 19.40 9.26
N TRP A 544 15.09 19.51 8.45
CA TRP A 544 13.80 20.10 8.81
C TRP A 544 12.76 19.07 9.26
N GLU A 545 13.02 17.76 9.09
CA GLU A 545 12.01 16.73 9.39
C GLU A 545 11.74 16.54 10.87
N LYS A 546 12.81 16.55 11.69
CA LYS A 546 12.77 16.42 13.16
C LYS A 546 11.75 15.38 13.64
N ARG A 547 11.89 14.16 13.10
CA ARG A 547 10.86 13.10 13.18
C ARG A 547 10.50 12.69 14.61
N ASN A 548 11.45 12.83 15.54
CA ASN A 548 11.28 12.61 16.97
C ASN A 548 10.65 11.24 17.30
N VAL A 549 11.30 10.17 16.84
CA VAL A 549 10.75 8.79 16.82
C VAL A 549 11.18 7.90 17.98
N SER A 550 12.17 8.30 18.77
CA SER A 550 12.70 7.47 19.86
C SER A 550 12.39 8.09 21.21
N ASP A 551 11.89 7.30 22.16
CA ASP A 551 11.68 7.72 23.55
C ASP A 551 12.97 7.64 24.37
N ARG A 552 13.98 6.95 23.82
CA ARG A 552 15.32 6.88 24.39
C ARG A 552 16.36 7.53 23.51
N VAL A 553 17.21 8.36 24.09
CA VAL A 553 18.20 9.16 23.36
C VAL A 553 19.58 9.04 24.00
N ALA A 554 20.60 9.40 23.23
CA ALA A 554 21.96 9.38 23.74
C ALA A 554 22.14 10.56 24.72
N ILE A 555 22.68 10.27 25.90
CA ILE A 555 22.93 11.24 26.96
C ILE A 555 24.43 11.26 27.22
N TRP A 556 25.03 12.44 27.14
CA TRP A 556 26.46 12.63 27.34
C TRP A 556 26.79 12.90 28.81
N GLU A 557 27.84 12.21 29.31
CA GLU A 557 28.47 12.41 30.62
C GLU A 557 29.82 13.11 30.43
N PRO A 558 29.92 14.44 30.68
CA PRO A 558 31.12 15.22 30.37
C PRO A 558 32.37 14.76 31.12
N ASP A 559 32.22 14.41 32.40
CA ASP A 559 33.34 14.11 33.30
C ASP A 559 34.04 12.78 32.98
N LEU A 560 33.33 11.85 32.33
CA LEU A 560 33.88 10.56 31.90
C LEU A 560 34.47 10.62 30.48
N CYS A 561 34.18 11.67 29.72
CA CYS A 561 34.44 11.70 28.29
C CYS A 561 35.91 11.99 27.96
N ILE A 562 36.55 11.05 27.26
CA ILE A 562 37.92 11.22 26.76
C ILE A 562 38.01 11.92 25.39
N GLN A 563 36.89 12.38 24.83
CA GLN A 563 36.85 13.20 23.61
C GLN A 563 37.37 12.50 22.34
N CYS A 564 37.24 11.18 22.25
CA CYS A 564 37.74 10.38 21.11
C CYS A 564 36.93 10.51 19.81
N GLY A 565 35.67 10.98 19.87
CA GLY A 565 34.81 11.14 18.70
C GLY A 565 34.16 9.87 18.15
N ASN A 566 34.44 8.68 18.70
CA ASN A 566 33.91 7.39 18.21
C ASN A 566 32.38 7.38 18.13
N CYS A 567 31.70 7.94 19.14
CA CYS A 567 30.25 8.04 19.21
C CYS A 567 29.64 8.86 18.06
N ALA A 568 30.29 9.95 17.65
CA ALA A 568 29.88 10.76 16.52
C ALA A 568 30.15 10.05 15.19
N TYR A 569 31.32 9.41 15.06
CA TYR A 569 31.72 8.67 13.85
C TYR A 569 30.79 7.49 13.55
N VAL A 570 30.43 6.70 14.57
CA VAL A 570 29.57 5.52 14.38
C VAL A 570 28.10 5.88 14.20
N CYS A 571 27.68 7.09 14.55
CA CYS A 571 26.27 7.46 14.53
C CYS A 571 25.72 7.41 13.10
N PRO A 572 24.79 6.48 12.78
CA PRO A 572 24.31 6.31 11.41
C PRO A 572 23.38 7.44 10.95
N HIS A 573 23.03 8.37 11.84
CA HIS A 573 22.09 9.47 11.59
C HIS A 573 22.71 10.86 11.83
N SER A 574 24.03 10.95 12.13
CA SER A 574 24.73 12.23 12.39
C SER A 574 24.11 13.09 13.50
N VAL A 575 23.48 12.44 14.49
CA VAL A 575 22.76 13.11 15.60
C VAL A 575 23.69 13.51 16.74
N ILE A 576 24.92 12.99 16.75
CA ILE A 576 25.92 13.30 17.76
C ILE A 576 27.01 14.13 17.08
N ARG A 577 27.23 15.36 17.56
CA ARG A 577 28.24 16.26 16.99
C ARG A 577 29.12 16.83 18.07
N ALA A 578 30.42 16.70 17.87
CA ALA A 578 31.43 17.32 18.72
C ALA A 578 31.75 18.73 18.22
N LYS A 579 31.91 19.69 19.13
CA LYS A 579 32.45 21.02 18.82
C LYS A 579 33.53 21.41 19.82
N PHE A 580 34.55 22.08 19.29
CA PHE A 580 35.58 22.78 20.06
C PHE A 580 35.38 24.27 19.85
N TYR A 581 35.40 25.05 20.94
CA TYR A 581 35.18 26.49 20.88
C TYR A 581 35.83 27.19 22.07
N HIS A 582 36.14 28.48 21.91
CA HIS A 582 36.68 29.30 22.99
C HIS A 582 35.63 29.49 24.10
N LYS A 583 36.05 29.45 25.37
CA LYS A 583 35.18 29.56 26.55
C LYS A 583 34.25 30.78 26.54
N ASP A 584 34.66 31.89 25.91
CA ASP A 584 33.86 33.12 25.81
C ASP A 584 32.54 32.92 25.04
N ASN A 585 32.44 31.90 24.18
CA ASN A 585 31.18 31.56 23.52
C ASN A 585 30.11 31.05 24.50
N LEU A 586 30.50 30.64 25.72
CA LEU A 586 29.57 30.20 26.76
C LEU A 586 28.81 31.34 27.43
N ASN A 587 29.24 32.58 27.24
CA ASN A 587 28.56 33.75 27.80
C ASN A 587 27.12 33.91 27.27
N LYS A 588 26.80 33.27 26.14
CA LYS A 588 25.46 33.25 25.52
C LYS A 588 24.83 31.85 25.52
N ALA A 589 25.44 30.88 26.19
CA ALA A 589 24.91 29.53 26.23
C ALA A 589 23.67 29.46 27.15
N PRO A 590 22.69 28.62 26.83
CA PRO A 590 21.58 28.33 27.73
C PRO A 590 22.07 27.80 29.08
N GLU A 591 21.26 28.01 30.12
CA GLU A 591 21.46 27.36 31.41
C GLU A 591 21.43 25.83 31.22
N GLY A 592 22.30 25.10 31.89
CA GLY A 592 22.41 23.64 31.73
C GLY A 592 23.20 23.15 30.50
N PHE A 593 23.72 24.05 29.63
CA PHE A 593 24.52 23.63 28.48
C PHE A 593 25.79 22.87 28.90
N LYS A 594 25.83 21.56 28.65
CA LYS A 594 26.93 20.68 29.07
C LYS A 594 28.22 20.99 28.30
N THR A 595 29.33 21.10 29.03
CA THR A 595 30.67 21.34 28.47
C THR A 595 31.74 20.58 29.26
N ALA A 596 32.88 20.30 28.63
CA ALA A 596 34.06 19.74 29.27
C ALA A 596 35.31 20.58 28.91
N PRO A 597 36.33 20.66 29.78
CA PRO A 597 37.65 21.16 29.37
C PRO A 597 38.25 20.20 28.34
N ILE A 598 39.08 20.70 27.43
CA ILE A 598 39.77 19.79 26.51
C ILE A 598 40.90 19.02 27.20
N ASN A 599 41.13 17.78 26.77
CA ASN A 599 42.20 16.93 27.32
C ASN A 599 43.56 17.15 26.62
N ALA A 600 43.68 18.14 25.72
CA ALA A 600 44.93 18.43 25.00
C ALA A 600 45.72 19.57 25.66
N ARG A 601 47.05 19.42 25.73
CA ARG A 601 47.95 20.47 26.21
C ARG A 601 47.98 21.64 25.23
N GLY A 602 47.95 22.86 25.77
CA GLY A 602 48.16 24.09 25.00
C GLY A 602 46.90 24.90 24.67
N PHE A 603 45.70 24.48 25.08
CA PHE A 603 44.48 25.29 24.88
C PHE A 603 43.57 25.35 26.14
N PRO A 604 44.04 25.96 27.24
CA PRO A 604 43.27 26.05 28.49
C PRO A 604 41.96 26.86 28.34
N GLU A 605 41.88 27.72 27.33
CA GLU A 605 40.70 28.51 26.98
C GLU A 605 39.70 27.80 26.06
N THR A 606 40.01 26.59 25.58
CA THR A 606 39.12 25.83 24.70
C THR A 606 38.23 24.87 25.49
N LYS A 607 36.96 24.83 25.10
CA LYS A 607 35.94 23.93 25.64
C LYS A 607 35.46 22.96 24.57
N TYR A 608 34.99 21.81 25.04
CA TYR A 608 34.41 20.75 24.23
C TYR A 608 32.96 20.51 24.63
N SER A 609 32.09 20.33 23.64
CA SER A 609 30.76 19.76 23.85
C SER A 609 30.49 18.66 22.85
N LEU A 610 29.86 17.60 23.33
CA LEU A 610 29.26 16.56 22.51
C LEU A 610 27.74 16.77 22.54
N GLN A 611 27.21 17.47 21.54
CA GLN A 611 25.77 17.74 21.45
C GLN A 611 25.05 16.56 20.79
N VAL A 612 23.91 16.19 21.36
CA VAL A 612 22.98 15.23 20.78
C VAL A 612 21.76 15.98 20.27
N TYR A 613 21.39 15.78 19.01
CA TYR A 613 20.16 16.29 18.42
C TYR A 613 19.03 15.30 18.72
N LEU A 614 18.31 15.54 19.81
CA LEU A 614 17.38 14.57 20.41
C LEU A 614 16.29 14.12 19.42
N GLU A 615 15.73 15.05 18.66
CA GLU A 615 14.63 14.79 17.71
C GLU A 615 15.03 13.97 16.48
N ASP A 616 16.33 13.93 16.15
CA ASP A 616 16.85 13.12 15.04
C ASP A 616 17.36 11.75 15.53
N CYS A 617 17.52 11.58 16.85
CA CYS A 617 18.03 10.34 17.44
C CYS A 617 17.03 9.19 17.32
N THR A 618 17.53 8.04 16.88
CA THR A 618 16.74 6.81 16.70
C THR A 618 16.94 5.78 17.82
N GLY A 619 17.71 6.11 18.86
CA GLY A 619 17.89 5.23 20.02
C GLY A 619 18.66 3.93 19.75
N CYS A 620 19.40 3.82 18.64
CA CYS A 620 20.04 2.57 18.20
C CYS A 620 21.18 2.02 19.08
N ASN A 621 21.55 2.70 20.17
CA ASN A 621 22.59 2.33 21.13
C ASN A 621 24.05 2.19 20.61
N LEU A 622 24.30 2.30 19.30
CA LEU A 622 25.65 2.13 18.73
C LEU A 622 26.70 3.07 19.35
N CYS A 623 26.33 4.31 19.67
CA CYS A 623 27.23 5.26 20.30
C CYS A 623 27.71 4.82 21.69
N VAL A 624 26.88 4.11 22.44
CA VAL A 624 27.19 3.54 23.75
C VAL A 624 28.08 2.32 23.58
N GLU A 625 27.77 1.45 22.61
CA GLU A 625 28.57 0.25 22.32
C GLU A 625 30.03 0.59 22.02
N VAL A 626 30.28 1.57 21.16
CA VAL A 626 31.66 1.95 20.77
C VAL A 626 32.40 2.79 21.81
N CYS A 627 31.69 3.30 22.83
CA CYS A 627 32.31 4.15 23.83
C CYS A 627 33.33 3.33 24.65
N PRO A 628 34.63 3.68 24.59
CA PRO A 628 35.69 2.86 25.18
C PRO A 628 35.89 3.11 26.67
N VAL A 629 35.15 4.06 27.26
CA VAL A 629 35.32 4.48 28.66
C VAL A 629 34.06 4.22 29.45
N SER A 630 34.25 3.60 30.61
CA SER A 630 33.22 3.35 31.63
C SER A 630 33.61 4.02 32.94
N ASP A 631 32.61 4.35 33.75
CA ASP A 631 32.81 4.84 35.11
C ASP A 631 33.61 3.81 35.94
N PRO A 632 34.70 4.22 36.61
CA PRO A 632 35.49 3.34 37.48
C PRO A 632 34.69 2.66 38.59
N ASN A 633 33.66 3.33 39.11
CA ASN A 633 32.82 2.86 40.21
C ASN A 633 31.60 2.05 39.73
N ASN A 634 31.17 2.23 38.48
CA ASN A 634 30.07 1.49 37.89
C ASN A 634 30.27 1.25 36.39
N ARG A 635 30.76 0.05 36.04
CA ARG A 635 31.07 -0.32 34.65
C ARG A 635 29.87 -0.32 33.69
N ASN A 636 28.64 -0.24 34.21
CA ASN A 636 27.44 -0.12 33.38
C ASN A 636 27.19 1.31 32.87
N ILE A 637 27.86 2.31 33.47
CA ILE A 637 27.78 3.71 33.06
C ILE A 637 28.98 4.01 32.16
N LYS A 638 28.73 4.53 30.97
CA LYS A 638 29.76 4.98 30.02
C LYS A 638 29.75 6.50 29.89
N ALA A 639 30.72 7.05 29.16
CA ALA A 639 30.74 8.50 28.88
C ALA A 639 29.59 8.98 27.98
N ILE A 640 28.88 8.06 27.33
CA ILE A 640 27.61 8.31 26.65
C ILE A 640 26.71 7.11 26.88
N ASN A 641 25.46 7.36 27.26
CA ASN A 641 24.49 6.33 27.63
C ASN A 641 23.19 6.51 26.86
N LEU A 642 22.30 5.52 26.92
CA LEU A 642 20.96 5.64 26.37
C LEU A 642 19.95 5.81 27.53
N GLY A 643 19.28 6.96 27.61
CA GLY A 643 18.31 7.25 28.68
C GLY A 643 16.99 7.82 28.13
N GLU A 644 16.05 8.09 29.04
CA GLU A 644 14.73 8.63 28.69
C GLU A 644 14.84 10.07 28.17
N LYS A 645 14.08 10.37 27.11
CA LYS A 645 14.13 11.67 26.43
C LYS A 645 13.33 12.76 27.14
N GLU A 646 12.18 12.41 27.73
CA GLU A 646 11.20 13.38 28.23
C GLU A 646 11.76 14.35 29.28
N PRO A 647 12.50 13.90 30.32
CA PRO A 647 13.10 14.82 31.29
C PRO A 647 14.08 15.82 30.67
N ILE A 648 14.80 15.41 29.62
CA ILE A 648 15.81 16.25 28.95
C ILE A 648 15.13 17.32 28.09
N VAL A 649 14.01 16.97 27.44
CA VAL A 649 13.24 17.92 26.63
C VAL A 649 12.62 19.01 27.49
N GLU A 650 12.23 18.70 28.73
CA GLU A 650 11.76 19.71 29.69
C GLU A 650 12.87 20.66 30.14
N GLU A 651 14.11 20.16 30.26
CA GLU A 651 15.29 20.97 30.59
C GLU A 651 15.80 21.82 29.40
N GLU A 652 15.62 21.36 28.15
CA GLU A 652 16.09 22.04 26.93
C GLU A 652 15.07 23.02 26.31
N LYS A 653 13.82 23.06 26.79
CA LYS A 653 12.78 24.03 26.39
C LYS A 653 13.00 25.40 27.01
#